data_AF-A0A925T225-F1
#
_entry.id   AF-A0A925T225-F1
#
_cell.length_a   1.000
_cell.length_b   1.000
_cell.length_c   1.000
_cell.angle_alpha   90.00
_cell.angle_beta   90.00
_cell.angle_gamma   90.00
#
_symmetry.space_group_name_H-M   'P 1'
#
loop_
_entity.id
_entity.type
_entity.pdbx_description
1 polymer ?
#
loop_
_entity_poly.entity_id
_entity_poly.type
_entity_poly.pdbx_seq_one_letter_code
_entity_poly.pdbx_strand_id
1 'polypeptide(L)'
;MNRITAARGAVFSLLLLSGLLVWDSAPADEHAGAAYVPYKASAIYAQGETVGWNVTLPWTAAPANYVIRQNNLAEIGRGRIRPGVPTKIEATLDEPGMVYVEVTEEKPGAKPRALGAAVAPWKIAPSVPAPADFDAFWQAKLKTLRAVPAKPRLMEKPSERDGVDFAILQMNHIDGKHVWGQMAKPRDATGKKKFPGLVLLQWASPPYPLHKSWVVDRAAQGWLAVNIEPHDVMPDQPQSYYDALPEALKKYNTIGTRDRDRNYFLYMYLADIRAIDYLASRPDWDGKTIVVMGTSMGGQQSFCAAGLHPKVTAMIVHVPAGADANGEAHGRKIGYPNWDSSDPAVMKTAPYFDTVNCAAHIKAPSLVSMGFIDTVTPPVGIWAAFNQIRGPKEAVPLSESPHNHVATPAQQEAYTSRSAEWLKTLVAGGKVFERADVPTPRTDENSKLAHEDLLAKRTRGQIDVYFIGDSITRRWGTSDPQWADLYANWTKNFTGWNAANFGWGADKTQHMLWRLKNGELDGVSPKVVVLMAGTNNVGKTSPSGDAEARASEVARGVGALVREVRQRVPKATIVITGITPRNDNRDVMPIINLANREIARLADGKSVRYININEQLADGESNLLPAATIDGLHLTAKAYQHWADALKPIFTEVLGPPAAVDRAPPPTGDPSAKSAP
;
A
#
# COMPACT_ATOMS: atom_id res chain seq x y z
N MET A 1 -68.50 -30.99 -38.57
CA MET A 1 -67.39 -31.85 -39.02
C MET A 1 -66.28 -31.73 -37.97
N ASN A 2 -66.41 -32.48 -36.86
CA ASN A 2 -65.67 -33.72 -36.52
C ASN A 2 -64.15 -33.54 -36.39
N ARG A 3 -63.45 -33.91 -35.31
CA ARG A 3 -63.74 -34.31 -33.92
C ARG A 3 -62.35 -34.51 -33.25
N ILE A 4 -62.21 -34.04 -32.01
CA ILE A 4 -61.59 -34.71 -30.85
C ILE A 4 -60.04 -34.81 -30.70
N THR A 5 -59.67 -34.43 -29.48
CA THR A 5 -58.46 -34.54 -28.63
C THR A 5 -57.90 -35.94 -28.38
N ALA A 6 -56.60 -36.05 -28.02
CA ALA A 6 -56.12 -36.80 -26.82
C ALA A 6 -54.60 -36.72 -26.63
N ALA A 7 -54.20 -36.59 -25.37
CA ALA A 7 -52.84 -36.63 -24.82
C ALA A 7 -52.43 -38.06 -24.40
N ARG A 8 -51.12 -38.30 -24.19
CA ARG A 8 -50.52 -39.07 -23.06
C ARG A 8 -49.00 -39.22 -23.25
N GLY A 9 -48.24 -39.16 -22.16
CA GLY A 9 -46.78 -39.16 -22.14
C GLY A 9 -46.11 -40.39 -21.52
N ALA A 10 -44.78 -40.23 -21.38
CA ALA A 10 -43.79 -40.93 -20.54
C ALA A 10 -43.47 -42.41 -20.83
N VAL A 11 -42.16 -42.74 -20.98
CA VAL A 11 -41.30 -43.37 -19.95
C VAL A 11 -39.96 -43.88 -20.57
N PHE A 12 -38.86 -43.51 -19.89
CA PHE A 12 -37.51 -44.10 -19.74
C PHE A 12 -36.87 -45.03 -20.79
N SER A 13 -35.58 -44.80 -21.06
CA SER A 13 -34.57 -45.87 -21.10
C SER A 13 -33.17 -45.38 -20.72
N LEU A 14 -32.57 -46.16 -19.81
CA LEU A 14 -31.18 -46.16 -19.34
C LEU A 14 -30.17 -46.26 -20.49
N LEU A 15 -28.99 -45.66 -20.32
CA LEU A 15 -27.74 -46.16 -20.92
C LEU A 15 -26.56 -45.86 -19.98
N LEU A 16 -25.84 -46.92 -19.61
CA LEU A 16 -24.64 -46.95 -18.78
C LEU A 16 -23.51 -47.60 -19.59
N LEU A 17 -22.32 -47.01 -19.45
CA LEU A 17 -20.95 -47.48 -19.75
C LEU A 17 -20.44 -47.67 -21.19
N SER A 18 -19.45 -46.82 -21.52
CA SER A 18 -18.01 -47.12 -21.77
C SER A 18 -17.52 -46.15 -22.85
N GLY A 19 -16.50 -45.30 -22.67
CA GLY A 19 -15.20 -45.51 -22.07
C GLY A 19 -14.17 -45.19 -23.16
N LEU A 20 -13.76 -43.92 -23.29
CA LEU A 20 -12.54 -43.43 -23.95
C LEU A 20 -12.46 -41.90 -23.75
N LEU A 21 -11.64 -41.47 -22.78
CA LEU A 21 -11.27 -40.06 -22.61
C LEU A 21 -10.25 -39.70 -23.70
N VAL A 22 -10.72 -39.08 -24.77
CA VAL A 22 -9.87 -38.32 -25.68
C VAL A 22 -9.62 -36.97 -25.03
N TRP A 23 -8.36 -36.69 -24.68
CA TRP A 23 -7.93 -35.32 -24.41
C TRP A 23 -7.99 -34.56 -25.73
N ASP A 24 -9.02 -33.74 -25.89
CA ASP A 24 -9.12 -32.81 -27.01
C ASP A 24 -8.15 -31.65 -26.73
N SER A 25 -6.91 -31.77 -27.24
CA SER A 25 -5.98 -30.65 -27.29
C SER A 25 -6.49 -29.67 -28.33
N ALA A 26 -7.07 -28.56 -27.87
CA ALA A 26 -7.39 -27.44 -28.74
C ALA A 26 -6.14 -27.06 -29.59
N PRO A 27 -6.30 -26.69 -30.88
CA PRO A 27 -5.18 -26.25 -31.69
C PRO A 27 -4.48 -25.09 -31.00
N ALA A 28 -3.16 -25.17 -30.86
CA ALA A 28 -2.35 -24.04 -30.42
C ALA A 28 -2.59 -22.89 -31.38
N ASP A 29 -3.08 -21.77 -30.85
CA ASP A 29 -3.33 -20.54 -31.58
C ASP A 29 -2.03 -20.11 -32.28
N GLU A 30 -1.95 -20.30 -33.61
CA GLU A 30 -0.77 -19.97 -34.44
C GLU A 30 -0.45 -18.46 -34.44
N HIS A 31 -1.28 -17.64 -33.79
CA HIS A 31 -1.11 -16.20 -33.64
C HIS A 31 -0.70 -15.74 -32.23
N ALA A 32 -0.53 -16.65 -31.26
CA ALA A 32 -0.08 -16.27 -29.93
C ALA A 32 1.42 -15.90 -29.94
N GLY A 33 1.76 -14.69 -29.47
CA GLY A 33 3.14 -14.26 -29.29
C GLY A 33 3.88 -15.05 -28.19
N ALA A 34 5.18 -14.76 -27.99
CA ALA A 34 5.96 -15.37 -26.92
C ALA A 34 5.35 -15.11 -25.54
N ALA A 35 5.22 -16.17 -24.72
CA ALA A 35 4.66 -16.12 -23.38
C ALA A 35 5.74 -16.36 -22.32
N TYR A 36 5.77 -15.53 -21.29
CA TYR A 36 6.70 -15.59 -20.16
C TYR A 36 5.92 -15.51 -18.85
N VAL A 37 5.44 -16.64 -18.34
CA VAL A 37 4.52 -16.68 -17.19
C VAL A 37 5.30 -16.96 -15.91
N PRO A 38 5.37 -16.02 -14.94
CA PRO A 38 6.04 -16.26 -13.66
C PRO A 38 5.27 -17.28 -12.82
N TYR A 39 5.97 -18.04 -11.97
CA TYR A 39 5.33 -18.98 -11.05
C TYR A 39 4.45 -18.28 -10.00
N LYS A 40 4.82 -17.05 -9.63
CA LYS A 40 4.01 -16.16 -8.79
C LYS A 40 3.75 -14.85 -9.51
N ALA A 41 2.48 -14.45 -9.59
CA ALA A 41 2.09 -13.15 -10.12
C ALA A 41 2.75 -11.98 -9.37
N SER A 42 3.05 -12.13 -8.08
CA SER A 42 3.77 -11.14 -7.28
C SER A 42 5.26 -11.00 -7.64
N ALA A 43 5.83 -12.02 -8.29
CA ALA A 43 7.26 -12.19 -8.50
C ALA A 43 8.12 -12.07 -7.21
N ILE A 44 7.51 -12.26 -6.04
CA ILE A 44 8.18 -12.23 -4.74
C ILE A 44 8.13 -13.63 -4.12
N TYR A 45 9.31 -14.13 -3.73
CA TYR A 45 9.54 -15.49 -3.25
C TYR A 45 10.19 -15.47 -1.86
N ALA A 46 10.03 -16.57 -1.13
CA ALA A 46 10.76 -16.81 0.11
C ALA A 46 12.22 -17.23 -0.18
N GLN A 47 13.10 -17.07 0.79
CA GLN A 47 14.48 -17.56 0.72
C GLN A 47 14.47 -19.10 0.57
N GLY A 48 15.30 -19.62 -0.34
CA GLY A 48 15.32 -21.06 -0.68
C GLY A 48 14.13 -21.54 -1.52
N GLU A 49 13.16 -20.68 -1.83
CA GLU A 49 12.06 -21.03 -2.74
C GLU A 49 12.52 -20.91 -4.20
N THR A 50 12.11 -21.86 -5.05
CA THR A 50 12.39 -21.83 -6.48
C THR A 50 11.65 -20.66 -7.15
N VAL A 51 12.42 -19.71 -7.65
CA VAL A 51 11.98 -18.64 -8.54
C VAL A 51 11.92 -19.19 -9.95
N GLY A 52 10.84 -18.92 -10.70
CA GLY A 52 10.84 -19.34 -12.08
C GLY A 52 9.74 -18.79 -12.98
N TRP A 53 9.90 -19.09 -14.27
CA TRP A 53 8.98 -18.75 -15.35
C TRP A 53 8.75 -19.97 -16.25
N ASN A 54 7.50 -20.16 -16.67
CA ASN A 54 7.15 -21.00 -17.81
C ASN A 54 7.23 -20.15 -19.07
N VAL A 55 8.11 -20.52 -20.00
CA VAL A 55 8.37 -19.79 -21.23
C VAL A 55 8.01 -20.63 -22.44
N THR A 56 7.23 -20.05 -23.35
CA THR A 56 6.88 -20.66 -24.63
C THR A 56 7.14 -19.65 -25.75
N LEU A 57 8.00 -20.01 -26.69
CA LEU A 57 8.21 -19.26 -27.93
C LEU A 57 7.35 -19.87 -29.06
N PRO A 58 6.75 -19.06 -29.95
CA PRO A 58 6.04 -19.56 -31.11
C PRO A 58 6.96 -20.41 -32.00
N TRP A 59 6.44 -21.43 -32.69
CA TRP A 59 7.23 -22.27 -33.61
C TRP A 59 7.96 -21.48 -34.70
N THR A 60 7.43 -20.30 -35.05
CA THR A 60 7.97 -19.38 -36.06
C THR A 60 9.10 -18.47 -35.53
N ALA A 61 9.35 -18.45 -34.21
CA ALA A 61 10.40 -17.63 -33.61
C ALA A 61 11.79 -18.24 -33.81
N ALA A 62 12.83 -17.41 -33.72
CA ALA A 62 14.20 -17.93 -33.58
C ALA A 62 14.38 -18.55 -32.17
N PRO A 63 15.26 -19.56 -32.01
CA PRO A 63 15.68 -19.99 -30.68
C PRO A 63 16.22 -18.81 -29.87
N ALA A 64 16.16 -18.88 -28.55
CA ALA A 64 16.66 -17.82 -27.67
C ALA A 64 17.63 -18.38 -26.64
N ASN A 65 18.62 -17.59 -26.24
CA ASN A 65 19.45 -17.88 -25.06
C ASN A 65 18.96 -17.04 -23.89
N TYR A 66 19.05 -17.59 -22.68
CA TYR A 66 18.79 -16.84 -21.47
C TYR A 66 19.99 -16.87 -20.52
N VAL A 67 20.15 -15.78 -19.77
CA VAL A 67 21.15 -15.65 -18.69
C VAL A 67 20.42 -15.18 -17.44
N ILE A 68 20.68 -15.85 -16.32
CA ILE A 68 20.14 -15.53 -14.99
C ILE A 68 21.25 -14.85 -14.19
N ARG A 69 20.94 -13.67 -13.64
CA ARG A 69 21.85 -12.89 -12.80
C ARG A 69 21.23 -12.62 -11.44
N GLN A 70 22.02 -12.80 -10.38
CA GLN A 70 21.69 -12.30 -9.05
C GLN A 70 22.07 -10.81 -8.95
N ASN A 71 21.16 -10.00 -8.43
CA ASN A 71 21.34 -8.56 -8.20
C ASN A 71 21.87 -7.79 -9.43
N ASN A 72 21.44 -8.21 -10.62
CA ASN A 72 21.84 -7.68 -11.93
C ASN A 72 23.35 -7.72 -12.20
N LEU A 73 24.12 -8.55 -11.46
CA LEU A 73 25.57 -8.58 -11.53
C LEU A 73 26.12 -10.00 -11.71
N ALA A 74 26.03 -10.84 -10.69
CA ALA A 74 26.63 -12.18 -10.70
C ALA A 74 25.80 -13.12 -11.57
N GLU A 75 26.39 -13.74 -12.59
CA GLU A 75 25.72 -14.78 -13.35
C GLU A 75 25.60 -16.06 -12.51
N ILE A 76 24.38 -16.58 -12.40
CA ILE A 76 24.06 -17.78 -11.61
C ILE A 76 23.43 -18.91 -12.44
N GLY A 77 23.21 -18.67 -13.74
CA GLY A 77 22.65 -19.67 -14.63
C GLY A 77 22.52 -19.17 -16.06
N ARG A 78 22.42 -20.11 -17.01
CA ARG A 78 22.15 -19.83 -18.42
C ARG A 78 21.51 -21.05 -19.08
N GLY A 79 20.84 -20.83 -20.20
CA GLY A 79 20.30 -21.90 -21.01
C GLY A 79 19.77 -21.44 -22.35
N ARG A 80 19.11 -22.35 -23.06
CA ARG A 80 18.56 -22.11 -24.41
C ARG A 80 17.09 -22.53 -24.46
N ILE A 81 16.27 -21.73 -25.13
CA ILE A 81 14.84 -21.90 -25.34
C ILE A 81 14.62 -22.32 -26.78
N ARG A 82 13.95 -23.45 -26.98
CA ARG A 82 13.60 -23.93 -28.32
C ARG A 82 12.17 -23.49 -28.68
N PRO A 83 11.94 -22.96 -29.89
CA PRO A 83 10.60 -22.65 -30.39
C PRO A 83 9.68 -23.87 -30.27
N GLY A 84 8.43 -23.64 -29.86
CA GLY A 84 7.41 -24.70 -29.72
C GLY A 84 7.56 -25.62 -28.51
N VAL A 85 8.64 -25.53 -27.75
CA VAL A 85 8.89 -26.38 -26.58
C VAL A 85 8.77 -25.56 -25.29
N PRO A 86 7.80 -25.87 -24.41
CA PRO A 86 7.70 -25.25 -23.10
C PRO A 86 9.01 -25.41 -22.33
N THR A 87 9.60 -24.30 -21.91
CA THR A 87 10.88 -24.24 -21.20
C THR A 87 10.69 -23.61 -19.84
N LYS A 88 11.28 -24.20 -18.81
CA LYS A 88 11.36 -23.61 -17.47
C LYS A 88 12.66 -22.83 -17.32
N ILE A 89 12.57 -21.59 -16.86
CA ILE A 89 13.71 -20.82 -16.38
C ILE A 89 13.58 -20.78 -14.87
N GLU A 90 14.51 -21.39 -14.15
CA GLU A 90 14.44 -21.54 -12.69
C GLU A 90 15.76 -21.13 -12.03
N ALA A 91 15.67 -20.54 -10.84
CA ALA A 91 16.79 -20.24 -9.97
C ALA A 91 16.34 -20.32 -8.51
N THR A 92 17.29 -20.52 -7.60
CA THR A 92 17.06 -20.46 -6.14
C THR A 92 18.14 -19.57 -5.54
N LEU A 93 17.76 -18.70 -4.61
CA LEU A 93 18.70 -17.90 -3.83
C LEU A 93 18.61 -18.30 -2.35
N ASP A 94 19.75 -18.63 -1.78
CA ASP A 94 19.89 -18.92 -0.34
C ASP A 94 20.00 -17.65 0.50
N GLU A 95 20.04 -16.47 -0.12
CA GLU A 95 20.10 -15.17 0.54
C GLU A 95 19.10 -14.17 -0.08
N PRO A 96 18.71 -13.10 0.65
CA PRO A 96 17.87 -12.04 0.11
C PRO A 96 18.51 -11.37 -1.11
N GLY A 97 17.75 -11.19 -2.18
CA GLY A 97 18.27 -10.57 -3.40
C GLY A 97 17.27 -10.50 -4.54
N MET A 98 17.74 -10.04 -5.69
CA MET A 98 16.97 -9.93 -6.92
C MET A 98 17.45 -10.98 -7.93
N VAL A 99 16.52 -11.57 -8.68
CA VAL A 99 16.79 -12.43 -9.84
C VAL A 99 16.41 -11.66 -11.09
N TYR A 100 17.39 -11.44 -11.97
CA TYR A 100 17.23 -10.79 -13.26
C TYR A 100 17.55 -11.79 -14.37
N VAL A 101 16.61 -12.01 -15.28
CA VAL A 101 16.81 -12.89 -16.45
C VAL A 101 16.82 -12.04 -17.70
N GLU A 102 17.78 -12.27 -18.56
CA GLU A 102 17.85 -11.69 -19.90
C GLU A 102 17.64 -12.80 -20.93
N VAL A 103 16.62 -12.69 -21.77
CA VAL A 103 16.31 -13.63 -22.87
C VAL A 103 16.56 -12.93 -24.20
N THR A 104 17.44 -13.48 -25.03
CA THR A 104 17.82 -12.90 -26.32
C THR A 104 17.61 -13.92 -27.44
N GLU A 105 16.77 -13.59 -28.41
CA GLU A 105 16.60 -14.40 -29.63
C GLU A 105 17.90 -14.44 -30.45
N GLU A 106 18.21 -15.61 -31.01
CA GLU A 106 19.37 -15.88 -31.88
C GLU A 106 19.13 -15.33 -33.30
N LYS A 107 18.88 -14.03 -33.40
CA LYS A 107 18.74 -13.32 -34.67
C LYS A 107 19.45 -11.97 -34.61
N PRO A 108 20.01 -11.48 -35.74
CA PRO A 108 20.67 -10.18 -35.77
C PRO A 108 19.74 -9.06 -35.30
N GLY A 109 20.24 -8.20 -34.41
CA GLY A 109 19.51 -7.03 -33.90
C GLY A 109 18.37 -7.35 -32.92
N ALA A 110 18.26 -8.58 -32.40
CA ALA A 110 17.30 -8.91 -31.36
C ALA A 110 17.51 -8.05 -30.11
N LYS A 111 16.45 -7.39 -29.65
CA LYS A 111 16.46 -6.70 -28.34
C LYS A 111 16.18 -7.72 -27.24
N PRO A 112 17.00 -7.78 -26.17
CA PRO A 112 16.75 -8.69 -25.07
C PRO A 112 15.42 -8.40 -24.37
N ARG A 113 14.73 -9.45 -23.94
CA ARG A 113 13.58 -9.40 -23.04
C ARG A 113 14.07 -9.68 -21.62
N ALA A 114 13.74 -8.79 -20.69
CA ALA A 114 14.08 -8.98 -19.28
C ALA A 114 12.90 -9.58 -18.48
N LEU A 115 13.22 -10.41 -17.49
CA LEU A 115 12.28 -10.92 -16.48
C LEU A 115 12.88 -10.65 -15.09
N GLY A 116 12.05 -10.28 -14.11
CA GLY A 116 12.52 -9.87 -12.80
C GLY A 116 11.73 -10.52 -11.66
N ALA A 117 12.42 -10.91 -10.60
CA ALA A 117 11.83 -11.43 -9.38
C ALA A 117 12.66 -11.05 -8.16
N ALA A 118 12.05 -11.07 -6.97
CA ALA A 118 12.71 -10.80 -5.70
C ALA A 118 12.62 -12.01 -4.76
N VAL A 119 13.71 -12.29 -4.05
CA VAL A 119 13.78 -13.30 -3.01
C VAL A 119 13.97 -12.61 -1.66
N ALA A 120 13.01 -12.81 -0.76
CA ALA A 120 12.97 -12.20 0.58
C ALA A 120 13.35 -10.70 0.61
N PRO A 121 12.78 -9.84 -0.27
CA PRO A 121 13.24 -8.46 -0.46
C PRO A 121 13.24 -7.61 0.82
N TRP A 122 12.33 -7.90 1.75
CA TRP A 122 12.19 -7.24 3.06
C TRP A 122 13.41 -7.45 4.00
N LYS A 123 14.28 -8.41 3.67
CA LYS A 123 15.49 -8.72 4.42
C LYS A 123 16.76 -8.14 3.78
N ILE A 124 16.65 -7.46 2.63
CA ILE A 124 17.81 -6.83 1.98
C ILE A 124 18.31 -5.68 2.86
N ALA A 125 19.55 -5.80 3.33
CA ALA A 125 20.21 -4.82 4.19
C ALA A 125 21.16 -3.90 3.38
N PRO A 126 21.52 -2.71 3.90
CA PRO A 126 22.56 -1.85 3.32
C PRO A 126 23.87 -2.60 3.08
N SER A 127 24.60 -2.31 2.01
CA SER A 127 25.89 -2.96 1.76
C SER A 127 26.98 -2.50 2.73
N VAL A 128 26.92 -1.25 3.18
CA VAL A 128 27.86 -0.64 4.13
C VAL A 128 27.10 0.14 5.20
N PRO A 129 27.64 0.30 6.42
CA PRO A 129 27.05 1.20 7.42
C PRO A 129 27.13 2.66 6.98
N ALA A 130 26.24 3.49 7.53
CA ALA A 130 26.33 4.94 7.39
C ALA A 130 27.68 5.47 7.93
N PRO A 131 28.23 6.55 7.38
CA PRO A 131 29.39 7.22 7.97
C PRO A 131 29.13 7.60 9.43
N ALA A 132 30.13 7.41 10.30
CA ALA A 132 29.98 7.66 11.74
C ALA A 132 29.58 9.11 12.07
N ASP A 133 29.96 10.07 11.23
CA ASP A 133 29.63 11.49 11.36
C ASP A 133 28.53 11.96 10.39
N PHE A 134 27.74 11.05 9.80
CA PHE A 134 26.67 11.39 8.85
C PHE A 134 25.68 12.43 9.42
N ASP A 135 25.18 12.19 10.63
CA ASP A 135 24.25 13.10 11.31
C ASP A 135 24.88 14.46 11.59
N ALA A 136 26.11 14.46 12.12
CA ALA A 136 26.84 15.67 12.44
C ALA A 136 27.14 16.50 11.18
N PHE A 137 27.51 15.84 10.09
CA PHE A 137 27.74 16.45 8.79
C PHE A 137 26.48 17.15 8.30
N TRP A 138 25.35 16.45 8.18
CA TRP A 138 24.12 17.04 7.66
C TRP A 138 23.57 18.13 8.57
N GLN A 139 23.59 17.95 9.90
CA GLN A 139 23.22 19.00 10.86
C GLN A 139 24.04 20.29 10.64
N ALA A 140 25.35 20.18 10.45
CA ALA A 140 26.21 21.33 10.19
C ALA A 140 25.89 22.02 8.85
N LYS A 141 25.62 21.25 7.79
CA LYS A 141 25.24 21.78 6.47
C LYS A 141 23.88 22.47 6.50
N LEU A 142 22.88 21.89 7.15
CA LEU A 142 21.56 22.48 7.35
C LEU A 142 21.64 23.78 8.17
N LYS A 143 22.48 23.82 9.22
CA LYS A 143 22.73 25.04 10.00
C LYS A 143 23.34 26.14 9.13
N THR A 144 24.31 25.78 8.29
CA THR A 144 24.97 26.72 7.36
C THR A 144 23.96 27.30 6.36
N LEU A 145 23.10 26.44 5.79
CA LEU A 145 22.02 26.89 4.92
C LEU A 145 21.10 27.88 5.65
N ARG A 146 20.59 27.51 6.82
CA ARG A 146 19.62 28.33 7.57
C ARG A 146 20.18 29.64 8.11
N ALA A 147 21.50 29.77 8.24
CA ALA A 147 22.16 31.04 8.55
C ALA A 147 22.08 32.07 7.41
N VAL A 148 21.93 31.61 6.16
CA VAL A 148 21.72 32.49 5.00
C VAL A 148 20.23 32.85 4.90
N PRO A 149 19.86 34.15 4.91
CA PRO A 149 18.47 34.58 4.72
C PRO A 149 17.95 34.16 3.33
N ALA A 150 16.83 33.43 3.28
CA ALA A 150 16.28 32.87 2.04
C ALA A 150 15.90 33.94 1.00
N LYS A 151 15.43 35.11 1.44
CA LYS A 151 14.95 36.23 0.60
C LYS A 151 14.14 35.76 -0.63
N PRO A 152 13.01 35.04 -0.43
CA PRO A 152 12.23 34.51 -1.55
C PRO A 152 11.70 35.64 -2.43
N ARG A 153 11.94 35.51 -3.73
CA ARG A 153 11.37 36.36 -4.78
C ARG A 153 10.43 35.52 -5.64
N LEU A 154 9.17 35.94 -5.71
CA LEU A 154 8.17 35.39 -6.61
C LEU A 154 8.02 36.34 -7.79
N MET A 155 8.28 35.84 -9.00
CA MET A 155 8.05 36.57 -10.24
C MET A 155 6.76 36.03 -10.84
N GLU A 156 5.66 36.74 -10.61
CA GLU A 156 4.33 36.35 -11.11
C GLU A 156 4.34 36.23 -12.63
N LYS A 157 3.69 35.18 -13.13
CA LYS A 157 3.55 34.87 -14.56
C LYS A 157 2.11 34.42 -14.85
N PRO A 158 1.63 34.51 -16.10
CA PRO A 158 0.32 33.97 -16.46
C PRO A 158 0.24 32.46 -16.17
N SER A 159 -0.84 32.04 -15.52
CA SER A 159 -1.21 30.63 -15.36
C SER A 159 -1.98 30.15 -16.59
N GLU A 160 -1.72 28.91 -17.00
CA GLU A 160 -2.47 28.20 -18.06
C GLU A 160 -3.70 27.44 -17.51
N ARG A 161 -3.93 27.55 -16.19
CA ARG A 161 -5.10 27.00 -15.50
C ARG A 161 -5.90 28.10 -14.83
N ASP A 162 -7.19 28.13 -15.09
CA ASP A 162 -8.13 29.03 -14.45
C ASP A 162 -8.16 28.82 -12.93
N GLY A 163 -8.24 29.92 -12.18
CA GLY A 163 -8.30 29.88 -10.72
C GLY A 163 -6.98 29.45 -10.05
N VAL A 164 -5.86 29.49 -10.75
CA VAL A 164 -4.52 29.20 -10.21
C VAL A 164 -3.62 30.43 -10.35
N ASP A 165 -2.86 30.72 -9.29
CA ASP A 165 -1.79 31.71 -9.31
C ASP A 165 -0.46 30.99 -9.54
N PHE A 166 0.43 31.55 -10.37
CA PHE A 166 1.68 30.92 -10.79
C PHE A 166 2.84 31.92 -10.81
N ALA A 167 3.99 31.52 -10.27
CA ALA A 167 5.18 32.35 -10.21
C ALA A 167 6.46 31.52 -10.39
N ILE A 168 7.50 32.18 -10.90
CA ILE A 168 8.87 31.66 -10.80
C ILE A 168 9.44 32.04 -9.44
N LEU A 169 9.98 31.04 -8.74
CA LEU A 169 10.59 31.17 -7.43
C LEU A 169 12.11 31.32 -7.57
N GLN A 170 12.67 32.27 -6.82
CA GLN A 170 14.10 32.39 -6.58
C GLN A 170 14.35 32.62 -5.10
N MET A 171 15.36 31.96 -4.54
CA MET A 171 15.83 32.16 -3.17
C MET A 171 17.35 32.12 -3.12
N ASN A 172 17.92 32.72 -2.07
CA ASN A 172 19.33 32.59 -1.78
C ASN A 172 19.69 31.19 -1.30
N HIS A 173 20.82 30.69 -1.78
CA HIS A 173 21.46 29.48 -1.32
C HIS A 173 22.82 29.84 -0.66
N ILE A 174 23.55 28.83 -0.17
CA ILE A 174 24.94 28.99 0.30
C ILE A 174 25.89 29.26 -0.88
N ASP A 175 27.07 29.80 -0.59
CA ASP A 175 28.16 30.04 -1.55
C ASP A 175 27.79 30.92 -2.75
N GLY A 176 26.88 31.87 -2.56
CA GLY A 176 26.42 32.77 -3.61
C GLY A 176 25.54 32.11 -4.69
N LYS A 177 25.15 30.84 -4.48
CA LYS A 177 24.23 30.11 -5.35
C LYS A 177 22.78 30.53 -5.12
N HIS A 178 21.89 30.06 -5.98
CA HIS A 178 20.46 30.26 -5.83
C HIS A 178 19.68 28.95 -5.82
N VAL A 179 18.47 29.01 -5.28
CA VAL A 179 17.42 27.99 -5.48
C VAL A 179 16.41 28.56 -6.44
N TRP A 180 16.21 27.88 -7.56
CA TRP A 180 15.25 28.23 -8.57
C TRP A 180 14.11 27.22 -8.62
N GLY A 181 12.94 27.66 -9.06
CA GLY A 181 11.81 26.75 -9.25
C GLY A 181 10.56 27.45 -9.72
N GLN A 182 9.48 26.70 -9.73
CA GLN A 182 8.14 27.14 -10.03
C GLN A 182 7.25 26.96 -8.81
N MET A 183 6.30 27.87 -8.61
CA MET A 183 5.34 27.79 -7.53
C MET A 183 3.94 28.07 -8.06
N ALA A 184 2.97 27.27 -7.63
CA ALA A 184 1.56 27.50 -7.94
C ALA A 184 0.68 27.23 -6.72
N LYS A 185 -0.47 27.91 -6.67
CA LYS A 185 -1.50 27.68 -5.65
C LYS A 185 -2.89 27.97 -6.18
N PRO A 186 -3.95 27.40 -5.57
CA PRO A 186 -5.31 27.87 -5.79
C PRO A 186 -5.40 29.36 -5.53
N ARG A 187 -6.03 30.09 -6.45
CA ARG A 187 -6.38 31.49 -6.25
C ARG A 187 -7.35 31.59 -5.08
N ASP A 188 -7.01 32.44 -4.13
CA ASP A 188 -7.87 32.75 -3.00
C ASP A 188 -8.00 34.25 -2.83
N ALA A 189 -9.12 34.79 -3.35
CA ALA A 189 -9.43 36.21 -3.24
C ALA A 189 -9.54 36.69 -1.78
N THR A 190 -9.76 35.78 -0.82
CA THR A 190 -9.84 36.13 0.60
C THR A 190 -8.47 36.22 1.28
N GLY A 191 -7.45 35.58 0.72
CA GLY A 191 -6.13 35.41 1.32
C GLY A 191 -6.11 34.61 2.64
N LYS A 192 -7.20 33.95 3.02
CA LYS A 192 -7.36 33.26 4.30
C LYS A 192 -7.23 31.74 4.21
N LYS A 193 -7.42 31.16 3.02
CA LYS A 193 -7.34 29.71 2.81
C LYS A 193 -5.93 29.21 3.09
N LYS A 194 -5.87 28.01 3.65
CA LYS A 194 -4.63 27.29 3.89
C LYS A 194 -4.63 26.02 3.06
N PHE A 195 -3.48 25.66 2.53
CA PHE A 195 -3.34 24.55 1.60
C PHE A 195 -2.27 23.56 2.10
N PRO A 196 -2.46 22.26 1.86
CA PRO A 196 -1.40 21.29 2.06
C PRO A 196 -0.27 21.57 1.05
N GLY A 197 0.97 21.37 1.49
CA GLY A 197 2.17 21.60 0.69
C GLY A 197 2.57 20.38 -0.14
N LEU A 198 2.98 20.61 -1.39
CA LEU A 198 3.55 19.59 -2.28
C LEU A 198 4.85 20.08 -2.90
N VAL A 199 5.93 19.33 -2.70
CA VAL A 199 7.25 19.59 -3.28
C VAL A 199 7.54 18.53 -4.34
N LEU A 200 7.69 18.97 -5.58
CA LEU A 200 7.96 18.16 -6.76
C LEU A 200 9.45 18.25 -7.11
N LEU A 201 10.10 17.10 -7.18
CA LEU A 201 11.55 16.95 -7.32
C LEU A 201 11.89 16.21 -8.63
N GLN A 202 12.96 16.63 -9.27
CA GLN A 202 13.19 16.38 -10.70
C GLN A 202 14.09 15.19 -11.01
N TRP A 203 13.88 14.55 -12.16
CA TRP A 203 14.71 13.42 -12.60
C TRP A 203 16.08 13.87 -13.11
N ALA A 204 16.97 12.90 -13.33
CA ALA A 204 18.31 13.14 -13.82
C ALA A 204 18.30 13.62 -15.28
N SER A 205 18.84 14.80 -15.53
CA SER A 205 19.05 15.36 -16.87
C SER A 205 20.07 16.50 -16.80
N PRO A 206 20.81 16.80 -17.89
CA PRO A 206 21.34 18.16 -18.07
C PRO A 206 20.24 19.21 -17.82
N PRO A 207 20.58 20.44 -17.42
CA PRO A 207 19.57 21.45 -17.07
C PRO A 207 18.55 21.70 -18.20
N TYR A 208 17.29 21.91 -17.83
CA TYR A 208 16.16 21.99 -18.76
C TYR A 208 15.05 22.90 -18.23
N PRO A 209 14.12 23.40 -19.08
CA PRO A 209 12.99 24.18 -18.59
C PRO A 209 11.96 23.29 -17.88
N LEU A 210 11.53 23.71 -16.69
CA LEU A 210 10.48 23.02 -15.95
C LEU A 210 9.11 23.22 -16.63
N HIS A 211 8.32 22.15 -16.72
CA HIS A 211 6.98 22.24 -17.30
C HIS A 211 5.98 22.83 -16.29
N LYS A 212 5.33 23.93 -16.65
CA LYS A 212 4.37 24.63 -15.77
C LYS A 212 3.23 23.73 -15.30
N SER A 213 2.76 22.82 -16.16
CA SER A 213 1.66 21.89 -15.86
C SER A 213 1.89 21.07 -14.60
N TRP A 214 3.15 20.77 -14.25
CA TRP A 214 3.47 20.01 -13.04
C TRP A 214 3.04 20.69 -11.75
N VAL A 215 3.13 22.02 -11.67
CA VAL A 215 2.66 22.78 -10.50
C VAL A 215 1.23 23.25 -10.65
N VAL A 216 0.82 23.73 -11.84
CA VAL A 216 -0.52 24.33 -11.98
C VAL A 216 -1.64 23.28 -11.92
N ASP A 217 -1.41 22.05 -12.39
CA ASP A 217 -2.40 20.97 -12.27
C ASP A 217 -2.57 20.52 -10.81
N ARG A 218 -1.48 20.53 -10.03
CA ARG A 218 -1.53 20.24 -8.59
C ARG A 218 -2.20 21.37 -7.81
N ALA A 219 -1.91 22.61 -8.17
CA ALA A 219 -2.61 23.75 -7.61
C ALA A 219 -4.11 23.68 -7.89
N ALA A 220 -4.54 23.33 -9.11
CA ALA A 220 -5.95 23.13 -9.42
C ALA A 220 -6.61 22.00 -8.58
N GLN A 221 -5.83 21.02 -8.12
CA GLN A 221 -6.27 19.95 -7.21
C GLN A 221 -6.32 20.38 -5.74
N GLY A 222 -5.86 21.59 -5.38
CA GLY A 222 -5.90 22.13 -4.01
C GLY A 222 -4.54 22.23 -3.30
N TRP A 223 -3.42 22.00 -4.00
CA TRP A 223 -2.08 22.02 -3.40
C TRP A 223 -1.41 23.39 -3.43
N LEU A 224 -0.66 23.72 -2.39
CA LEU A 224 0.44 24.68 -2.46
C LEU A 224 1.65 23.96 -3.07
N ALA A 225 1.80 24.04 -4.39
CA ALA A 225 2.76 23.24 -5.14
C ALA A 225 4.03 24.06 -5.43
N VAL A 226 5.19 23.44 -5.17
CA VAL A 226 6.51 23.96 -5.54
C VAL A 226 7.25 22.87 -6.32
N ASN A 227 7.86 23.24 -7.44
CA ASN A 227 8.74 22.39 -8.22
C ASN A 227 10.11 23.04 -8.30
N ILE A 228 11.15 22.36 -7.85
CA ILE A 228 12.50 22.91 -7.80
C ILE A 228 13.29 22.51 -9.04
N GLU A 229 14.08 23.45 -9.56
CA GLU A 229 15.11 23.17 -10.57
C GLU A 229 16.33 22.63 -9.82
N PRO A 230 16.76 21.36 -10.06
CA PRO A 230 17.84 20.74 -9.30
C PRO A 230 19.19 21.42 -9.54
N HIS A 231 19.29 22.21 -10.61
CA HIS A 231 20.47 22.98 -10.98
C HIS A 231 20.32 24.46 -10.57
N ASP A 232 21.42 25.16 -10.32
CA ASP A 232 21.40 26.61 -10.05
C ASP A 232 21.23 27.42 -11.35
N VAL A 233 20.08 27.26 -12.00
CA VAL A 233 19.71 27.92 -13.27
C VAL A 233 18.25 28.34 -13.27
N MET A 234 17.88 29.29 -14.12
CA MET A 234 16.49 29.71 -14.25
C MET A 234 15.63 28.60 -14.86
N PRO A 235 14.38 28.39 -14.41
CA PRO A 235 13.56 27.23 -14.79
C PRO A 235 12.64 27.48 -16.00
N ASP A 236 12.59 28.70 -16.54
CA ASP A 236 11.60 29.12 -17.55
C ASP A 236 12.22 29.74 -18.81
N GLN A 237 13.53 29.58 -19.01
CA GLN A 237 14.24 30.09 -20.18
C GLN A 237 13.97 29.25 -21.44
N PRO A 238 14.22 29.79 -22.66
CA PRO A 238 14.15 29.00 -23.89
C PRO A 238 15.27 27.94 -23.96
N GLN A 239 15.09 26.90 -24.79
CA GLN A 239 16.06 25.80 -24.93
C GLN A 239 17.49 26.28 -25.20
N SER A 240 17.67 27.34 -26.00
CA SER A 240 18.98 27.92 -26.33
C SER A 240 19.77 28.41 -25.11
N TYR A 241 19.10 28.81 -24.03
CA TYR A 241 19.77 29.15 -22.77
C TYR A 241 20.45 27.92 -22.15
N TYR A 242 19.74 26.79 -22.10
CA TYR A 242 20.28 25.55 -21.51
C TYR A 242 21.35 24.91 -22.39
N ASP A 243 21.18 24.98 -23.72
CA ASP A 243 22.17 24.52 -24.67
C ASP A 243 23.51 25.27 -24.51
N ALA A 244 23.45 26.55 -24.16
CA ALA A 244 24.61 27.40 -23.92
C ALA A 244 25.26 27.23 -22.53
N LEU A 245 24.67 26.44 -21.62
CA LEU A 245 25.24 26.22 -20.29
C LEU A 245 26.58 25.46 -20.35
N PRO A 246 27.48 25.68 -19.37
CA PRO A 246 28.78 25.01 -19.34
C PRO A 246 28.66 23.49 -19.34
N GLU A 247 29.53 22.84 -20.12
CA GLU A 247 29.56 21.37 -20.24
C GLU A 247 29.75 20.66 -18.89
N ALA A 248 30.50 21.26 -17.98
CA ALA A 248 30.67 20.74 -16.62
C ALA A 248 29.33 20.58 -15.88
N LEU A 249 28.39 21.51 -16.05
CA LEU A 249 27.06 21.43 -15.44
C LEU A 249 26.18 20.38 -16.13
N LYS A 250 26.39 20.11 -17.43
CA LYS A 250 25.72 19.01 -18.14
C LYS A 250 26.19 17.63 -17.65
N LYS A 251 27.36 17.56 -17.00
CA LYS A 251 27.94 16.39 -16.32
C LYS A 251 27.95 16.55 -14.80
N TYR A 252 26.94 17.22 -14.25
CA TYR A 252 26.85 17.60 -12.83
C TYR A 252 27.13 16.46 -11.84
N ASN A 253 26.74 15.22 -12.15
CA ASN A 253 26.93 14.05 -11.30
C ASN A 253 28.41 13.67 -11.07
N THR A 254 29.32 14.27 -11.85
CA THR A 254 30.78 14.11 -11.72
C THR A 254 31.45 15.22 -10.89
N ILE A 255 30.71 16.26 -10.50
CA ILE A 255 31.26 17.40 -9.74
C ILE A 255 31.49 17.00 -8.28
N GLY A 256 32.74 17.05 -7.84
CA GLY A 256 33.13 16.87 -6.44
C GLY A 256 32.93 15.45 -5.90
N THR A 257 32.99 14.42 -6.75
CA THR A 257 32.76 13.02 -6.34
C THR A 257 33.71 12.49 -5.28
N ARG A 258 34.92 13.07 -5.15
CA ARG A 258 35.93 12.71 -4.15
C ARG A 258 35.91 13.62 -2.90
N ASP A 259 35.00 14.59 -2.83
CA ASP A 259 34.94 15.59 -1.76
C ASP A 259 33.49 15.85 -1.35
N ARG A 260 33.10 15.31 -0.18
CA ARG A 260 31.74 15.46 0.38
C ARG A 260 31.34 16.92 0.61
N ASP A 261 32.30 17.84 0.79
CA ASP A 261 32.02 19.24 1.06
C ASP A 261 31.86 20.08 -0.21
N ARG A 262 32.19 19.50 -1.39
CA ARG A 262 32.09 20.14 -2.71
C ARG A 262 31.26 19.35 -3.72
N ASN A 263 30.67 18.23 -3.30
CA ASN A 263 29.86 17.37 -4.14
C ASN A 263 28.58 18.08 -4.61
N TYR A 264 28.19 17.88 -5.88
CA TYR A 264 26.96 18.46 -6.43
C TYR A 264 25.71 18.12 -5.59
N PHE A 265 25.56 16.87 -5.16
CA PHE A 265 24.36 16.40 -4.47
C PHE A 265 24.18 17.06 -3.09
N LEU A 266 25.25 17.60 -2.49
CA LEU A 266 25.15 18.45 -1.29
C LEU A 266 24.29 19.69 -1.56
N TYR A 267 24.62 20.41 -2.62
CA TYR A 267 23.93 21.66 -2.98
C TYR A 267 22.49 21.39 -3.43
N MET A 268 22.27 20.31 -4.18
CA MET A 268 20.92 19.91 -4.60
C MET A 268 20.02 19.61 -3.40
N TYR A 269 20.47 18.78 -2.44
CA TYR A 269 19.64 18.47 -1.26
C TYR A 269 19.42 19.70 -0.38
N LEU A 270 20.40 20.60 -0.24
CA LEU A 270 20.20 21.85 0.49
C LEU A 270 19.18 22.77 -0.21
N ALA A 271 19.08 22.74 -1.54
CA ALA A 271 18.04 23.45 -2.28
C ALA A 271 16.64 22.87 -1.98
N ASP A 272 16.50 21.54 -1.93
CA ASP A 272 15.25 20.87 -1.56
C ASP A 272 14.81 21.25 -0.15
N ILE A 273 15.75 21.26 0.81
CA ILE A 273 15.51 21.68 2.19
C ILE A 273 15.07 23.14 2.25
N ARG A 274 15.73 24.03 1.51
CA ARG A 274 15.35 25.45 1.45
C ARG A 274 13.93 25.62 0.95
N ALA A 275 13.53 24.86 -0.07
CA ALA A 275 12.18 24.88 -0.61
C ALA A 275 11.14 24.47 0.44
N ILE A 276 11.43 23.41 1.21
CA ILE A 276 10.56 22.95 2.28
C ILE A 276 10.51 23.96 3.43
N ASP A 277 11.65 24.51 3.86
CA ASP A 277 11.72 25.57 4.88
C ASP A 277 10.84 26.77 4.46
N TYR A 278 10.92 27.20 3.19
CA TYR A 278 10.11 28.29 2.66
C TYR A 278 8.63 27.95 2.64
N LEU A 279 8.24 26.80 2.05
CA LEU A 279 6.85 26.33 2.01
C LEU A 279 6.25 26.31 3.43
N ALA A 280 7.01 25.81 4.40
CA ALA A 280 6.60 25.69 5.79
C ALA A 280 6.61 27.00 6.59
N SER A 281 7.15 28.08 6.02
CA SER A 281 7.07 29.44 6.59
C SER A 281 5.91 30.26 6.04
N ARG A 282 5.28 29.79 4.95
CA ARG A 282 4.27 30.57 4.26
C ARG A 282 2.98 30.68 5.08
N PRO A 283 2.33 31.85 5.06
CA PRO A 283 1.07 32.03 5.75
C PRO A 283 -0.05 31.19 5.14
N ASP A 284 -0.01 30.84 3.86
CA ASP A 284 -1.05 30.05 3.17
C ASP A 284 -0.80 28.52 3.21
N TRP A 285 0.18 28.06 3.98
CA TRP A 285 0.35 26.63 4.31
C TRP A 285 -0.58 26.20 5.45
N ASP A 286 -1.09 24.97 5.41
CA ASP A 286 -2.01 24.39 6.41
C ASP A 286 -1.39 24.10 7.78
N GLY A 287 -0.07 24.26 7.92
CA GLY A 287 0.64 24.03 9.18
C GLY A 287 0.90 22.56 9.50
N LYS A 288 0.45 21.62 8.66
CA LYS A 288 0.46 20.18 8.99
C LYS A 288 0.87 19.25 7.87
N THR A 289 0.68 19.59 6.59
CA THR A 289 0.89 18.66 5.47
C THR A 289 1.99 19.18 4.54
N ILE A 290 3.07 18.43 4.39
CA ILE A 290 4.08 18.63 3.34
C ILE A 290 4.42 17.27 2.74
N VAL A 291 4.13 17.12 1.45
CA VAL A 291 4.45 15.93 0.68
C VAL A 291 5.66 16.20 -0.19
N VAL A 292 6.64 15.30 -0.18
CA VAL A 292 7.73 15.29 -1.18
C VAL A 292 7.45 14.18 -2.19
N MET A 293 7.63 14.49 -3.46
CA MET A 293 7.33 13.58 -4.57
C MET A 293 8.38 13.68 -5.68
N GLY A 294 8.79 12.54 -6.22
CA GLY A 294 9.69 12.52 -7.37
C GLY A 294 9.95 11.13 -7.95
N THR A 295 10.54 11.12 -9.15
CA THR A 295 10.87 9.92 -9.92
C THR A 295 12.37 9.85 -10.17
N SER A 296 12.99 8.66 -10.10
CA SER A 296 14.43 8.49 -10.36
C SER A 296 15.28 9.38 -9.44
N MET A 297 16.09 10.31 -9.96
CA MET A 297 16.79 11.32 -9.14
C MET A 297 15.85 12.20 -8.30
N GLY A 298 14.61 12.41 -8.73
CA GLY A 298 13.59 13.09 -7.93
C GLY A 298 13.18 12.25 -6.73
N GLY A 299 13.20 10.92 -6.88
CA GLY A 299 13.04 9.98 -5.77
C GLY A 299 14.24 10.02 -4.82
N GLN A 300 15.45 10.14 -5.35
CA GLN A 300 16.68 10.33 -4.56
C GLN A 300 16.60 11.59 -3.68
N GLN A 301 16.26 12.72 -4.29
CA GLN A 301 15.99 13.99 -3.59
C GLN A 301 14.90 13.81 -2.53
N SER A 302 13.79 13.14 -2.87
CA SER A 302 12.67 12.91 -1.94
C SER A 302 13.07 12.11 -0.70
N PHE A 303 13.88 11.05 -0.85
CA PHE A 303 14.40 10.26 0.28
C PHE A 303 15.22 11.13 1.22
N CYS A 304 16.16 11.92 0.69
CA CYS A 304 17.00 12.78 1.52
C CYS A 304 16.25 13.97 2.09
N ALA A 305 15.34 14.59 1.34
CA ALA A 305 14.45 15.62 1.87
C ALA A 305 13.59 15.10 3.04
N ALA A 306 12.98 13.91 2.90
CA ALA A 306 12.18 13.30 3.95
C ALA A 306 13.00 12.87 5.19
N GLY A 307 14.24 12.43 4.99
CA GLY A 307 15.13 12.02 6.07
C GLY A 307 15.74 13.21 6.83
N LEU A 308 16.04 14.30 6.12
CA LEU A 308 16.73 15.48 6.66
C LEU A 308 15.77 16.59 7.13
N HIS A 309 14.50 16.55 6.76
CA HIS A 309 13.53 17.59 7.11
C HIS A 309 12.34 17.07 7.95
N PRO A 310 12.20 17.51 9.22
CA PRO A 310 11.21 16.96 10.14
C PRO A 310 9.74 17.32 9.81
N LYS A 311 9.50 18.35 8.97
CA LYS A 311 8.14 18.74 8.56
C LYS A 311 7.59 17.96 7.36
N VAL A 312 8.38 17.09 6.73
CA VAL A 312 7.85 16.22 5.67
C VAL A 312 6.92 15.20 6.31
N THR A 313 5.67 15.15 5.82
CA THR A 313 4.61 14.30 6.39
C THR A 313 4.21 13.14 5.49
N ALA A 314 4.59 13.16 4.22
CA ALA A 314 4.51 11.99 3.35
C ALA A 314 5.58 12.04 2.25
N MET A 315 6.01 10.87 1.79
CA MET A 315 6.91 10.68 0.66
C MET A 315 6.26 9.77 -0.39
N ILE A 316 6.24 10.20 -1.65
CA ILE A 316 5.67 9.43 -2.77
C ILE A 316 6.70 9.36 -3.89
N VAL A 317 7.30 8.20 -4.11
CA VAL A 317 8.45 8.07 -5.03
C VAL A 317 8.32 6.93 -6.01
N HIS A 318 8.74 7.21 -7.25
CA HIS A 318 8.76 6.25 -8.35
C HIS A 318 10.20 5.89 -8.70
N VAL A 319 10.56 4.60 -8.64
CA VAL A 319 11.87 4.06 -9.08
C VAL A 319 13.06 4.93 -8.64
N PRO A 320 13.21 5.22 -7.33
CA PRO A 320 14.20 6.18 -6.84
C PRO A 320 15.64 5.76 -7.17
N ALA A 321 16.47 6.75 -7.50
CA ALA A 321 17.90 6.55 -7.79
C ALA A 321 18.78 6.73 -6.53
N GLY A 322 20.09 6.52 -6.67
CA GLY A 322 21.08 6.84 -5.64
C GLY A 322 21.00 5.97 -4.39
N ALA A 323 20.61 4.70 -4.54
CA ALA A 323 20.52 3.75 -3.44
C ALA A 323 21.64 2.71 -3.51
N ASP A 324 22.28 2.45 -2.36
CA ASP A 324 23.30 1.41 -2.17
C ASP A 324 24.54 1.62 -3.04
N ALA A 325 25.14 2.81 -2.95
CA ALA A 325 26.21 3.29 -3.82
C ALA A 325 27.49 2.44 -3.74
N ASN A 326 27.68 1.68 -2.65
CA ASN A 326 28.80 0.76 -2.46
C ASN A 326 28.44 -0.70 -2.83
N GLY A 327 27.29 -0.92 -3.47
CA GLY A 327 26.74 -2.25 -3.74
C GLY A 327 27.62 -3.14 -4.62
N GLU A 328 28.38 -2.57 -5.57
CA GLU A 328 29.18 -3.37 -6.52
C GLU A 328 30.28 -4.17 -5.81
N ALA A 329 30.90 -3.60 -4.78
CA ALA A 329 31.87 -4.31 -3.92
C ALA A 329 31.24 -5.45 -3.10
N HIS A 330 29.90 -5.54 -3.08
CA HIS A 330 29.11 -6.49 -2.30
C HIS A 330 28.16 -7.31 -3.20
N GLY A 331 28.51 -7.48 -4.47
CA GLY A 331 27.79 -8.36 -5.39
C GLY A 331 26.46 -7.79 -5.92
N ARG A 332 26.27 -6.47 -5.88
CA ARG A 332 25.04 -5.81 -6.33
C ARG A 332 25.35 -4.76 -7.39
N LYS A 333 24.63 -4.77 -8.51
CA LYS A 333 24.84 -3.74 -9.53
C LYS A 333 24.41 -2.36 -8.98
N ILE A 334 25.30 -1.37 -9.06
CA ILE A 334 24.96 0.02 -8.74
C ILE A 334 24.18 0.65 -9.90
N GLY A 335 23.33 1.62 -9.57
CA GLY A 335 22.62 2.44 -10.54
C GLY A 335 23.14 3.87 -10.63
N TYR A 336 22.33 4.74 -11.23
CA TYR A 336 22.51 6.19 -11.16
C TYR A 336 22.77 6.62 -9.69
N PRO A 337 23.78 7.49 -9.41
CA PRO A 337 24.49 8.39 -10.32
C PRO A 337 25.69 7.83 -11.10
N ASN A 338 25.88 6.50 -11.11
CA ASN A 338 26.98 5.82 -11.81
C ASN A 338 28.37 6.29 -11.33
N TRP A 339 28.52 6.45 -10.01
CA TRP A 339 29.82 6.76 -9.41
C TRP A 339 30.80 5.61 -9.59
N ASP A 340 32.07 5.97 -9.80
CA ASP A 340 33.15 5.01 -10.00
C ASP A 340 33.38 4.19 -8.71
N SER A 341 32.90 2.95 -8.72
CA SER A 341 33.02 2.00 -7.62
C SER A 341 34.46 1.53 -7.39
N SER A 342 35.35 1.74 -8.36
CA SER A 342 36.77 1.40 -8.24
C SER A 342 37.60 2.47 -7.54
N ASP A 343 37.09 3.70 -7.39
CA ASP A 343 37.78 4.80 -6.70
C ASP A 343 37.43 4.83 -5.19
N PRO A 344 38.37 4.50 -4.29
CA PRO A 344 38.11 4.48 -2.85
C PRO A 344 37.71 5.85 -2.27
N ALA A 345 38.17 6.96 -2.87
CA ALA A 345 37.80 8.29 -2.42
C ALA A 345 36.33 8.63 -2.76
N VAL A 346 35.86 8.14 -3.91
CA VAL A 346 34.45 8.23 -4.29
C VAL A 346 33.60 7.35 -3.39
N MET A 347 34.01 6.10 -3.14
CA MET A 347 33.29 5.17 -2.25
C MET A 347 33.29 5.60 -0.77
N LYS A 348 34.18 6.49 -0.35
CA LYS A 348 34.15 7.16 0.96
C LYS A 348 33.18 8.35 0.99
N THR A 349 32.97 9.01 -0.15
CA THR A 349 32.13 10.21 -0.29
C THR A 349 30.66 9.85 -0.56
N ALA A 350 30.42 8.82 -1.37
CA ALA A 350 29.09 8.40 -1.80
C ALA A 350 28.10 8.15 -0.64
N PRO A 351 28.48 7.53 0.49
CA PRO A 351 27.54 7.26 1.58
C PRO A 351 26.92 8.51 2.22
N TYR A 352 27.48 9.72 2.07
CA TYR A 352 26.84 10.96 2.57
C TYR A 352 25.61 11.37 1.75
N PHE A 353 25.50 10.86 0.52
CA PHE A 353 24.44 11.17 -0.44
C PHE A 353 23.63 9.94 -0.86
N ASP A 354 23.85 8.82 -0.18
CA ASP A 354 23.14 7.57 -0.41
C ASP A 354 21.76 7.62 0.26
N THR A 355 20.72 7.34 -0.54
CA THR A 355 19.34 7.31 -0.05
C THR A 355 19.12 6.28 1.05
N VAL A 356 19.93 5.22 1.11
CA VAL A 356 19.87 4.21 2.18
C VAL A 356 20.12 4.83 3.54
N ASN A 357 21.08 5.77 3.63
CA ASN A 357 21.43 6.44 4.88
C ASN A 357 20.38 7.50 5.23
N CYS A 358 19.89 8.27 4.25
CA CYS A 358 18.77 9.19 4.44
C CYS A 358 17.49 8.47 4.94
N ALA A 359 17.21 7.27 4.41
CA ALA A 359 16.01 6.50 4.71
C ALA A 359 15.88 6.12 6.19
N ALA A 360 17.00 5.88 6.87
CA ALA A 360 17.04 5.55 8.30
C ALA A 360 16.43 6.65 9.20
N HIS A 361 16.29 7.88 8.70
CA HIS A 361 15.73 9.02 9.42
C HIS A 361 14.28 9.32 9.04
N ILE A 362 13.72 8.64 8.02
CA ILE A 362 12.36 8.88 7.54
C ILE A 362 11.33 8.30 8.52
N LYS A 363 10.53 9.19 9.11
CA LYS A 363 9.36 8.85 9.95
C LYS A 363 8.03 9.01 9.20
N ALA A 364 8.05 9.72 8.08
CA ALA A 364 6.86 10.00 7.29
C ALA A 364 6.34 8.72 6.60
N PRO A 365 5.00 8.54 6.54
CA PRO A 365 4.33 7.74 5.52
C PRO A 365 5.03 7.74 4.15
N SER A 366 5.45 6.56 3.68
CA SER A 366 6.25 6.44 2.45
C SER A 366 5.67 5.44 1.45
N LEU A 367 5.36 5.88 0.23
CA LEU A 367 5.00 5.03 -0.91
C LEU A 367 6.19 4.95 -1.86
N VAL A 368 6.74 3.76 -2.07
CA VAL A 368 7.96 3.58 -2.86
C VAL A 368 7.72 2.50 -3.91
N SER A 369 7.90 2.82 -5.20
CA SER A 369 7.87 1.78 -6.24
C SER A 369 9.26 1.37 -6.72
N MET A 370 9.36 0.16 -7.26
CA MET A 370 10.59 -0.35 -7.87
C MET A 370 10.27 -1.29 -9.04
N GLY A 371 10.91 -1.04 -10.18
CA GLY A 371 10.86 -1.92 -11.35
C GLY A 371 11.82 -3.09 -11.19
N PHE A 372 11.34 -4.33 -11.28
CA PHE A 372 12.21 -5.49 -11.06
C PHE A 372 13.20 -5.74 -12.21
N ILE A 373 12.93 -5.18 -13.38
CA ILE A 373 13.82 -5.24 -14.55
C ILE A 373 14.49 -3.90 -14.84
N ASP A 374 14.45 -2.98 -13.89
CA ASP A 374 15.13 -1.68 -13.98
C ASP A 374 16.65 -1.86 -13.85
N THR A 375 17.39 -1.40 -14.86
CA THR A 375 18.85 -1.42 -14.89
C THR A 375 19.48 -0.04 -14.71
N VAL A 376 18.67 1.03 -14.68
CA VAL A 376 19.12 2.40 -14.40
C VAL A 376 19.16 2.63 -12.89
N THR A 377 18.13 2.18 -12.19
CA THR A 377 18.03 2.18 -10.73
C THR A 377 17.73 0.77 -10.24
N PRO A 378 18.74 -0.09 -10.11
CA PRO A 378 18.54 -1.50 -9.77
C PRO A 378 17.73 -1.68 -8.47
N PRO A 379 16.71 -2.55 -8.48
CA PRO A 379 15.74 -2.67 -7.37
C PRO A 379 16.36 -3.17 -6.06
N VAL A 380 17.50 -3.85 -6.10
CA VAL A 380 18.20 -4.32 -4.88
C VAL A 380 18.59 -3.16 -3.97
N GLY A 381 19.09 -2.05 -4.54
CA GLY A 381 19.44 -0.85 -3.77
C GLY A 381 18.19 -0.14 -3.24
N ILE A 382 17.13 -0.07 -4.04
CA ILE A 382 15.85 0.52 -3.63
C ILE A 382 15.25 -0.25 -2.44
N TRP A 383 15.30 -1.58 -2.46
CA TRP A 383 14.87 -2.42 -1.33
C TRP A 383 15.73 -2.17 -0.10
N ALA A 384 17.06 -2.05 -0.24
CA ALA A 384 17.95 -1.71 0.87
C ALA A 384 17.53 -0.38 1.53
N ALA A 385 17.25 0.66 0.74
CA ALA A 385 16.77 1.95 1.24
C ALA A 385 15.37 1.87 1.87
N PHE A 386 14.41 1.24 1.18
CA PHE A 386 13.05 1.04 1.68
C PHE A 386 13.04 0.34 3.05
N ASN A 387 13.88 -0.68 3.23
CA ASN A 387 13.95 -1.43 4.47
C ASN A 387 14.46 -0.59 5.66
N GLN A 388 15.21 0.50 5.41
CA GLN A 388 15.66 1.43 6.47
C GLN A 388 14.60 2.43 6.94
N ILE A 389 13.53 2.66 6.17
CA ILE A 389 12.47 3.61 6.54
C ILE A 389 11.84 3.17 7.88
N ARG A 390 11.78 4.10 8.86
CA ARG A 390 11.22 3.86 10.21
C ARG A 390 9.72 4.16 10.31
N GLY A 391 9.23 5.06 9.45
CA GLY A 391 7.80 5.37 9.34
C GLY A 391 6.98 4.26 8.67
N PRO A 392 5.64 4.39 8.68
CA PRO A 392 4.77 3.55 7.86
C PRO A 392 5.22 3.58 6.40
N LYS A 393 5.33 2.41 5.78
CA LYS A 393 5.88 2.27 4.44
C LYS A 393 5.13 1.23 3.61
N GLU A 394 4.93 1.55 2.34
CA GLU A 394 4.26 0.69 1.36
C GLU A 394 5.16 0.58 0.13
N ALA A 395 5.52 -0.65 -0.22
CA ALA A 395 6.23 -0.93 -1.45
C ALA A 395 5.22 -1.18 -2.58
N VAL A 396 5.52 -0.68 -3.78
CA VAL A 396 4.81 -0.99 -5.03
C VAL A 396 5.77 -1.73 -5.96
N PRO A 397 5.86 -3.06 -5.86
CA PRO A 397 6.69 -3.87 -6.75
C PRO A 397 6.10 -3.86 -8.17
N LEU A 398 6.92 -3.54 -9.17
CA LEU A 398 6.54 -3.54 -10.58
C LEU A 398 7.38 -4.61 -11.31
N SER A 399 6.92 -5.86 -11.25
CA SER A 399 7.69 -7.05 -11.67
C SER A 399 8.13 -7.03 -13.13
N GLU A 400 7.32 -6.43 -14.00
CA GLU A 400 7.58 -6.35 -15.44
C GLU A 400 8.07 -4.97 -15.88
N SER A 401 8.28 -4.03 -14.95
CA SER A 401 8.56 -2.64 -15.31
C SER A 401 10.06 -2.36 -15.39
N PRO A 402 10.55 -1.84 -16.54
CA PRO A 402 11.89 -1.26 -16.64
C PRO A 402 11.91 0.16 -16.02
N HIS A 403 12.97 0.94 -16.25
CA HIS A 403 13.00 2.32 -15.78
C HIS A 403 11.84 3.15 -16.39
N ASN A 404 11.35 4.15 -15.66
CA ASN A 404 10.10 4.86 -15.97
C ASN A 404 9.99 5.41 -17.40
N HIS A 405 11.10 5.86 -18.02
CA HIS A 405 11.11 6.45 -19.36
C HIS A 405 11.00 5.42 -20.49
N VAL A 406 11.23 4.13 -20.20
CA VAL A 406 11.06 3.02 -21.15
C VAL A 406 9.84 2.15 -20.81
N ALA A 407 9.27 2.30 -19.62
CA ALA A 407 8.11 1.53 -19.18
C ALA A 407 6.82 2.02 -19.84
N THR A 408 5.94 1.08 -20.20
CA THR A 408 4.60 1.39 -20.70
C THR A 408 3.69 1.88 -19.56
N PRO A 409 2.57 2.57 -19.86
CA PRO A 409 1.58 2.93 -18.85
C PRO A 409 1.09 1.74 -18.02
N ALA A 410 0.82 0.59 -18.66
CA ALA A 410 0.38 -0.63 -17.97
C ALA A 410 1.43 -1.14 -16.96
N GLN A 411 2.72 -1.07 -17.31
CA GLN A 411 3.81 -1.46 -16.41
C GLN A 411 3.97 -0.51 -15.21
N GLN A 412 3.43 0.71 -15.27
CA GLN A 412 3.49 1.70 -14.19
C GLN A 412 2.16 1.84 -13.43
N GLU A 413 1.08 1.24 -13.92
CA GLU A 413 -0.30 1.49 -13.47
C GLU A 413 -0.47 1.32 -11.96
N ALA A 414 0.09 0.23 -11.40
CA ALA A 414 0.01 -0.04 -9.97
C ALA A 414 0.59 1.12 -9.12
N TYR A 415 1.66 1.77 -9.59
CA TYR A 415 2.21 2.95 -8.91
C TYR A 415 1.38 4.19 -9.20
N THR A 416 1.05 4.48 -10.46
CA THR A 416 0.36 5.72 -10.82
C THR A 416 -1.02 5.81 -10.15
N SER A 417 -1.77 4.72 -10.13
CA SER A 417 -3.07 4.63 -9.47
C SER A 417 -2.94 4.82 -7.95
N ARG A 418 -1.94 4.16 -7.33
CA ARG A 418 -1.73 4.26 -5.88
C ARG A 418 -1.23 5.64 -5.46
N SER A 419 -0.33 6.24 -6.23
CA SER A 419 0.14 7.62 -6.03
C SER A 419 -1.00 8.64 -6.16
N ALA A 420 -1.89 8.47 -7.14
CA ALA A 420 -3.05 9.33 -7.31
C ALA A 420 -4.03 9.24 -6.12
N GLU A 421 -4.27 8.03 -5.60
CA GLU A 421 -5.10 7.81 -4.41
C GLU A 421 -4.50 8.51 -3.17
N TRP A 422 -3.18 8.42 -2.98
CA TRP A 422 -2.49 9.11 -1.90
C TRP A 422 -2.64 10.62 -2.01
N LEU A 423 -2.37 11.19 -3.18
CA LEU A 423 -2.51 12.62 -3.42
C LEU A 423 -3.96 13.11 -3.19
N LYS A 424 -4.97 12.38 -3.71
CA LYS A 424 -6.38 12.68 -3.47
C LYS A 424 -6.73 12.68 -1.98
N THR A 425 -6.20 11.69 -1.24
CA THR A 425 -6.44 11.54 0.19
C THR A 425 -5.78 12.67 0.99
N LEU A 426 -4.50 12.94 0.72
CA LEU A 426 -3.70 13.93 1.45
C LEU A 426 -4.18 15.36 1.18
N VAL A 427 -4.57 15.68 -0.06
CA VAL A 427 -5.09 17.04 -0.37
C VAL A 427 -6.40 17.33 0.34
N ALA A 428 -7.22 16.29 0.57
CA ALA A 428 -8.44 16.37 1.37
C ALA A 428 -8.20 16.33 2.89
N GLY A 429 -6.94 16.26 3.34
CA GLY A 429 -6.57 16.19 4.76
C GLY A 429 -6.74 14.81 5.41
N GLY A 430 -6.90 13.75 4.60
CA GLY A 430 -6.96 12.36 5.04
C GLY A 430 -5.59 11.75 5.35
N LYS A 431 -5.58 10.50 5.85
CA LYS A 431 -4.36 9.75 6.21
C LYS A 431 -4.19 8.52 5.33
N VAL A 432 -3.02 8.34 4.73
CA VAL A 432 -2.74 7.31 3.70
C VAL A 432 -2.40 5.90 4.22
N PHE A 433 -2.14 5.74 5.53
CA PHE A 433 -1.83 4.44 6.15
C PHE A 433 -2.93 3.87 7.04
N GLU A 434 -4.10 4.52 7.18
CA GLU A 434 -5.24 3.92 7.88
C GLU A 434 -6.08 3.02 6.94
N ARG A 435 -5.44 2.11 6.19
CA ARG A 435 -6.11 1.20 5.24
C ARG A 435 -6.90 0.12 5.95
N ALA A 436 -8.11 -0.17 5.48
CA ALA A 436 -8.96 -1.23 6.03
C ALA A 436 -8.32 -2.64 6.05
N ASP A 437 -7.40 -2.95 5.13
CA ASP A 437 -6.80 -4.27 4.91
C ASP A 437 -5.37 -4.42 5.44
N VAL A 438 -4.81 -3.39 6.09
CA VAL A 438 -3.45 -3.40 6.64
C VAL A 438 -3.51 -3.34 8.17
N PRO A 439 -2.92 -4.29 8.90
CA PRO A 439 -2.99 -4.33 10.36
C PRO A 439 -2.42 -3.04 10.97
N THR A 440 -3.21 -2.35 11.77
CA THR A 440 -2.82 -1.11 12.46
C THR A 440 -3.23 -1.20 13.93
N PRO A 441 -2.34 -0.96 14.91
CA PRO A 441 -2.73 -0.96 16.32
C PRO A 441 -3.61 0.25 16.68
N ARG A 442 -4.48 0.06 17.67
CA ARG A 442 -5.06 1.18 18.42
C ARG A 442 -3.98 1.83 19.29
N THR A 443 -4.01 3.15 19.41
CA THR A 443 -3.03 3.90 20.22
C THR A 443 -3.58 4.38 21.56
N ASP A 444 -4.90 4.40 21.73
CA ASP A 444 -5.54 4.78 22.98
C ASP A 444 -5.34 3.71 24.05
N GLU A 445 -5.19 4.15 25.30
CA GLU A 445 -4.79 3.29 26.41
C GLU A 445 -5.86 2.23 26.74
N ASN A 446 -7.15 2.61 26.66
CA ASN A 446 -8.24 1.68 26.95
C ASN A 446 -8.24 0.51 25.97
N SER A 447 -8.02 0.76 24.67
CA SER A 447 -7.88 -0.31 23.68
C SER A 447 -6.66 -1.22 23.89
N LYS A 448 -5.54 -0.70 24.42
CA LYS A 448 -4.38 -1.54 24.74
C LYS A 448 -4.69 -2.48 25.89
N LEU A 449 -5.21 -1.95 27.00
CA LEU A 449 -5.63 -2.73 28.16
C LEU A 449 -6.70 -3.76 27.79
N ALA A 450 -7.65 -3.39 26.93
CA ALA A 450 -8.67 -4.30 26.46
C ALA A 450 -8.09 -5.46 25.66
N HIS A 451 -7.08 -5.21 24.80
CA HIS A 451 -6.41 -6.28 24.08
C HIS A 451 -5.71 -7.25 25.04
N GLU A 452 -5.04 -6.75 26.08
CA GLU A 452 -4.44 -7.60 27.12
C GLU A 452 -5.49 -8.46 27.85
N ASP A 453 -6.62 -7.88 28.24
CA ASP A 453 -7.75 -8.60 28.86
C ASP A 453 -8.32 -9.69 27.91
N LEU A 454 -8.42 -9.39 26.61
CA LEU A 454 -8.86 -10.35 25.59
C LEU A 454 -7.85 -11.48 25.38
N LEU A 455 -6.54 -11.19 25.34
CA LEU A 455 -5.50 -12.22 25.26
C LEU A 455 -5.53 -13.12 26.51
N ALA A 456 -5.72 -12.56 27.70
CA ALA A 456 -5.84 -13.33 28.93
C ALA A 456 -7.12 -14.19 28.97
N LYS A 457 -8.22 -13.71 28.38
CA LYS A 457 -9.51 -14.42 28.28
C LYS A 457 -9.41 -15.69 27.42
N ARG A 458 -8.62 -15.67 26.34
CA ARG A 458 -8.61 -16.72 25.30
C ARG A 458 -8.30 -18.12 25.83
N THR A 459 -7.59 -18.24 26.96
CA THR A 459 -7.22 -19.52 27.58
C THR A 459 -7.97 -19.83 28.88
N ARG A 460 -9.00 -19.06 29.25
CA ARG A 460 -9.75 -19.20 30.52
C ARG A 460 -11.06 -19.99 30.40
N GLY A 461 -11.07 -21.02 29.57
CA GLY A 461 -12.25 -21.84 29.33
C GLY A 461 -12.15 -22.58 28.00
N GLN A 462 -13.26 -23.15 27.57
CA GLN A 462 -13.42 -23.74 26.24
C GLN A 462 -14.07 -22.69 25.32
N ILE A 463 -13.65 -22.64 24.06
CA ILE A 463 -14.24 -21.75 23.05
C ILE A 463 -14.55 -22.57 21.81
N ASP A 464 -15.83 -22.91 21.60
CA ASP A 464 -16.29 -23.55 20.35
C ASP A 464 -16.82 -22.51 19.35
N VAL A 465 -17.36 -21.38 19.84
CA VAL A 465 -17.79 -20.22 19.02
C VAL A 465 -17.02 -18.97 19.41
N TYR A 466 -16.31 -18.37 18.44
CA TYR A 466 -15.48 -17.19 18.65
C TYR A 466 -16.07 -15.99 17.90
N PHE A 467 -16.50 -14.94 18.60
CA PHE A 467 -17.03 -13.73 17.98
C PHE A 467 -15.95 -12.65 17.84
N ILE A 468 -15.78 -12.15 16.62
CA ILE A 468 -14.91 -11.01 16.27
C ILE A 468 -15.81 -9.86 15.80
N GLY A 469 -15.63 -8.68 16.35
CA GLY A 469 -16.30 -7.50 15.83
C GLY A 469 -16.02 -6.20 16.57
N ASP A 470 -16.86 -5.21 16.31
CA ASP A 470 -16.74 -3.85 16.84
C ASP A 470 -17.62 -3.63 18.09
N SER A 471 -18.03 -2.37 18.34
CA SER A 471 -18.90 -2.00 19.48
C SER A 471 -20.25 -2.72 19.47
N ILE A 472 -20.81 -3.03 18.30
CA ILE A 472 -22.09 -3.76 18.20
C ILE A 472 -21.88 -5.19 18.69
N THR A 473 -20.79 -5.85 18.31
CA THR A 473 -20.50 -7.19 18.84
C THR A 473 -20.16 -7.13 20.32
N ARG A 474 -19.28 -6.21 20.75
CA ARG A 474 -18.83 -6.07 22.15
C ARG A 474 -20.00 -5.93 23.12
N ARG A 475 -20.93 -5.00 22.84
CA ARG A 475 -22.03 -4.64 23.76
C ARG A 475 -22.98 -5.81 24.02
N TRP A 476 -23.05 -6.80 23.15
CA TRP A 476 -23.93 -7.94 23.32
C TRP A 476 -23.48 -8.89 24.45
N GLY A 477 -22.17 -9.14 24.56
CA GLY A 477 -21.60 -10.13 25.48
C GLY A 477 -20.70 -9.54 26.57
N THR A 478 -20.83 -8.26 26.89
CA THR A 478 -19.98 -7.54 27.86
C THR A 478 -20.51 -7.68 29.29
N SER A 479 -19.62 -7.55 30.28
CA SER A 479 -19.97 -7.49 31.71
C SER A 479 -20.31 -6.08 32.20
N ASP A 480 -20.32 -5.08 31.32
CA ASP A 480 -20.61 -3.69 31.69
C ASP A 480 -22.06 -3.56 32.22
N PRO A 481 -22.29 -2.99 33.42
CA PRO A 481 -23.62 -2.95 34.04
C PRO A 481 -24.71 -2.28 33.17
N GLN A 482 -24.34 -1.24 32.41
CA GLN A 482 -25.27 -0.53 31.53
C GLN A 482 -25.79 -1.37 30.35
N TRP A 483 -25.19 -2.54 30.08
CA TRP A 483 -25.59 -3.45 29.01
C TRP A 483 -26.09 -4.80 29.54
N ALA A 484 -26.50 -4.88 30.81
CA ALA A 484 -26.94 -6.11 31.47
C ALA A 484 -28.07 -6.83 30.71
N ASP A 485 -29.03 -6.10 30.14
CA ASP A 485 -30.12 -6.69 29.35
C ASP A 485 -29.62 -7.37 28.07
N LEU A 486 -28.57 -6.82 27.45
CA LEU A 486 -27.94 -7.41 26.27
C LEU A 486 -27.17 -8.67 26.65
N TYR A 487 -26.45 -8.65 27.78
CA TYR A 487 -25.73 -9.81 28.30
C TYR A 487 -26.68 -10.95 28.73
N ALA A 488 -27.84 -10.61 29.28
CA ALA A 488 -28.91 -11.58 29.57
C ALA A 488 -29.43 -12.23 28.27
N ASN A 489 -29.61 -11.44 27.21
CA ASN A 489 -29.96 -11.97 25.89
C ASN A 489 -28.85 -12.87 25.32
N TRP A 490 -27.58 -12.49 25.41
CA TRP A 490 -26.44 -13.33 25.00
C TRP A 490 -26.45 -14.68 25.72
N THR A 491 -26.54 -14.64 27.05
CA THR A 491 -26.51 -15.83 27.91
C THR A 491 -27.68 -16.77 27.58
N LYS A 492 -28.90 -16.23 27.44
CA LYS A 492 -30.08 -17.01 27.03
C LYS A 492 -29.89 -17.74 25.70
N ASN A 493 -29.16 -17.13 24.76
CA ASN A 493 -29.07 -17.63 23.39
C ASN A 493 -27.88 -18.55 23.13
N PHE A 494 -26.78 -18.42 23.87
CA PHE A 494 -25.53 -19.10 23.54
C PHE A 494 -24.94 -19.99 24.63
N THR A 495 -25.55 -20.05 25.81
CA THR A 495 -25.18 -21.01 26.87
C THR A 495 -25.19 -22.44 26.31
N GLY A 496 -24.10 -23.18 26.53
CA GLY A 496 -23.95 -24.58 26.11
C GLY A 496 -23.21 -24.76 24.79
N TRP A 497 -22.91 -23.68 24.07
CA TRP A 497 -22.03 -23.70 22.88
C TRP A 497 -20.66 -23.09 23.15
N ASN A 498 -20.32 -22.75 24.39
CA ASN A 498 -19.01 -22.20 24.75
C ASN A 498 -18.67 -20.95 23.91
N ALA A 499 -19.63 -20.03 23.76
CA ALA A 499 -19.47 -18.85 22.92
C ALA A 499 -18.73 -17.73 23.65
N ALA A 500 -17.67 -17.22 23.04
CA ALA A 500 -16.83 -16.18 23.62
C ALA A 500 -16.78 -14.94 22.72
N ASN A 501 -17.05 -13.78 23.32
CA ASN A 501 -17.05 -12.48 22.65
C ASN A 501 -15.68 -11.79 22.73
N PHE A 502 -15.08 -11.49 21.58
CA PHE A 502 -13.83 -10.74 21.43
C PHE A 502 -14.01 -9.43 20.64
N GLY A 503 -15.23 -8.91 20.63
CA GLY A 503 -15.53 -7.61 20.05
C GLY A 503 -14.92 -6.47 20.86
N TRP A 504 -14.46 -5.41 20.18
CA TRP A 504 -13.97 -4.19 20.84
C TRP A 504 -14.52 -2.92 20.22
N GLY A 505 -14.81 -1.92 21.07
CA GLY A 505 -15.45 -0.67 20.65
C GLY A 505 -14.59 0.14 19.68
N ALA A 506 -15.24 0.78 18.70
CA ALA A 506 -14.61 1.65 17.68
C ALA A 506 -13.55 0.97 16.79
N ASP A 507 -13.41 -0.36 16.87
CA ASP A 507 -12.50 -1.09 16.01
C ASP A 507 -12.93 -1.00 14.55
N LYS A 508 -11.97 -0.62 13.71
CA LYS A 508 -12.02 -0.76 12.26
C LYS A 508 -11.43 -2.13 11.90
N THR A 509 -11.62 -2.59 10.67
CA THR A 509 -11.08 -3.87 10.19
C THR A 509 -9.57 -4.00 10.39
N GLN A 510 -8.80 -2.93 10.21
CA GLN A 510 -7.35 -2.92 10.45
C GLN A 510 -6.94 -3.15 11.91
N HIS A 511 -7.76 -2.69 12.85
CA HIS A 511 -7.49 -2.84 14.28
C HIS A 511 -7.73 -4.29 14.68
N MET A 512 -8.85 -4.86 14.23
CA MET A 512 -9.15 -6.28 14.40
C MET A 512 -8.04 -7.15 13.78
N LEU A 513 -7.59 -6.82 12.56
CA LEU A 513 -6.54 -7.56 11.86
C LEU A 513 -5.22 -7.51 12.62
N TRP A 514 -4.89 -6.36 13.21
CA TRP A 514 -3.73 -6.24 14.10
C TRP A 514 -3.89 -7.14 15.33
N ARG A 515 -5.04 -7.11 16.01
CA ARG A 515 -5.27 -7.95 17.21
C ARG A 515 -5.16 -9.44 16.92
N LEU A 516 -5.69 -9.90 15.78
CA LEU A 516 -5.55 -11.29 15.33
C LEU A 516 -4.08 -11.67 15.10
N LYS A 517 -3.30 -10.79 14.45
CA LYS A 517 -1.87 -11.01 14.22
C LYS A 517 -1.02 -10.95 15.49
N ASN A 518 -1.54 -10.33 16.55
CA ASN A 518 -0.90 -10.22 17.87
C ASN A 518 -1.54 -11.15 18.90
N GLY A 519 -2.15 -12.23 18.43
CA GLY A 519 -2.31 -13.45 19.20
C GLY A 519 -3.72 -13.78 19.65
N GLU A 520 -4.75 -13.01 19.32
CA GLU A 520 -6.12 -13.33 19.76
C GLU A 520 -6.59 -14.76 19.36
N LEU A 521 -6.12 -15.28 18.23
CA LEU A 521 -6.39 -16.66 17.80
C LEU A 521 -5.28 -17.68 18.11
N ASP A 522 -4.27 -17.31 18.88
CA ASP A 522 -3.17 -18.21 19.22
C ASP A 522 -3.59 -19.17 20.35
N GLY A 523 -3.43 -20.47 20.14
CA GLY A 523 -3.73 -21.50 21.12
C GLY A 523 -5.22 -21.78 21.34
N VAL A 524 -6.10 -21.21 20.50
CA VAL A 524 -7.54 -21.53 20.48
C VAL A 524 -7.88 -22.41 19.29
N SER A 525 -8.99 -23.14 19.35
CA SER A 525 -9.45 -24.01 18.25
C SER A 525 -10.97 -23.98 18.11
N PRO A 526 -11.57 -22.79 17.86
CA PRO A 526 -13.00 -22.68 17.65
C PRO A 526 -13.43 -23.47 16.42
N LYS A 527 -14.65 -24.00 16.48
CA LYS A 527 -15.30 -24.66 15.34
C LYS A 527 -16.10 -23.66 14.50
N VAL A 528 -16.55 -22.56 15.11
CA VAL A 528 -17.24 -21.46 14.44
C VAL A 528 -16.60 -20.13 14.82
N VAL A 529 -16.36 -19.28 13.81
CA VAL A 529 -15.98 -17.88 14.01
C VAL A 529 -17.07 -16.99 13.44
N VAL A 530 -17.69 -16.15 14.27
CA VAL A 530 -18.66 -15.14 13.83
C VAL A 530 -17.93 -13.82 13.64
N LEU A 531 -18.02 -13.23 12.46
CA LEU A 531 -17.31 -12.00 12.09
C LEU A 531 -18.32 -10.92 11.67
N MET A 532 -18.37 -9.82 12.41
CA MET A 532 -19.10 -8.61 12.00
C MET A 532 -18.16 -7.40 12.10
N ALA A 533 -17.81 -6.80 10.96
CA ALA A 533 -16.85 -5.71 10.89
C ALA A 533 -17.15 -4.75 9.75
N GLY A 534 -16.68 -3.51 9.89
CA GLY A 534 -16.68 -2.51 8.80
C GLY A 534 -17.50 -1.26 9.08
N THR A 535 -18.39 -1.24 10.07
CA THR A 535 -19.23 -0.05 10.36
C THR A 535 -18.38 1.19 10.67
N ASN A 536 -17.24 1.02 11.34
CA ASN A 536 -16.30 2.10 11.66
C ASN A 536 -15.40 2.50 10.48
N ASN A 537 -15.28 1.66 9.45
CA ASN A 537 -14.54 1.96 8.21
C ASN A 537 -15.39 2.78 7.22
N VAL A 538 -16.70 2.55 7.23
CA VAL A 538 -17.69 3.34 6.48
C VAL A 538 -17.58 4.84 6.83
N GLY A 539 -17.29 5.16 8.09
CA GLY A 539 -17.04 6.53 8.55
C GLY A 539 -18.31 7.30 8.93
N LYS A 540 -18.17 8.64 9.02
CA LYS A 540 -19.25 9.57 9.41
C LYS A 540 -19.69 10.51 8.28
N THR A 541 -19.09 10.41 7.11
CA THR A 541 -19.41 11.26 5.96
C THR A 541 -19.41 10.40 4.69
N SER A 542 -20.31 10.71 3.77
CA SER A 542 -20.23 10.25 2.39
C SER A 542 -19.68 11.41 1.56
N PRO A 543 -18.41 11.39 1.14
CA PRO A 543 -17.95 12.35 0.15
C PRO A 543 -18.76 12.08 -1.12
N SER A 544 -19.50 13.08 -1.60
CA SER A 544 -20.22 13.01 -2.86
C SER A 544 -19.27 12.53 -3.97
N GLY A 545 -19.51 11.31 -4.48
CA GLY A 545 -18.81 10.74 -5.63
C GLY A 545 -17.76 9.64 -5.37
N ASP A 546 -17.72 8.97 -4.21
CA ASP A 546 -16.74 7.89 -3.96
C ASP A 546 -17.27 6.70 -3.12
N ALA A 547 -18.58 6.42 -3.19
CA ALA A 547 -19.23 5.38 -2.38
C ALA A 547 -18.72 3.97 -2.73
N GLU A 548 -18.47 3.70 -4.01
CA GLU A 548 -17.93 2.45 -4.53
C GLU A 548 -16.51 2.19 -3.99
N ALA A 549 -15.59 3.15 -4.10
CA ALA A 549 -14.22 2.93 -3.63
C ALA A 549 -14.18 2.72 -2.12
N ARG A 550 -15.01 3.45 -1.35
CA ARG A 550 -15.13 3.24 0.08
C ARG A 550 -15.70 1.86 0.39
N ALA A 551 -16.78 1.45 -0.28
CA ALA A 551 -17.38 0.14 -0.10
C ALA A 551 -16.37 -0.98 -0.40
N SER A 552 -15.62 -0.86 -1.49
CA SER A 552 -14.56 -1.81 -1.83
C SER A 552 -13.41 -1.79 -0.83
N GLU A 553 -13.07 -0.64 -0.24
CA GLU A 553 -12.10 -0.58 0.87
C GLU A 553 -12.58 -1.37 2.09
N VAL A 554 -13.83 -1.16 2.51
CA VAL A 554 -14.44 -1.91 3.62
C VAL A 554 -14.44 -3.41 3.34
N ALA A 555 -14.89 -3.82 2.14
CA ALA A 555 -14.94 -5.22 1.74
C ALA A 555 -13.54 -5.85 1.67
N ARG A 556 -12.52 -5.13 1.19
CA ARG A 556 -11.11 -5.58 1.25
C ARG A 556 -10.64 -5.82 2.68
N GLY A 557 -11.00 -4.93 3.61
CA GLY A 557 -10.70 -5.09 5.03
C GLY A 557 -11.34 -6.32 5.65
N VAL A 558 -12.63 -6.56 5.40
CA VAL A 558 -13.34 -7.78 5.83
C VAL A 558 -12.71 -9.02 5.19
N GLY A 559 -12.38 -8.97 3.90
CA GLY A 559 -11.68 -10.05 3.21
C GLY A 559 -10.29 -10.37 3.81
N ALA A 560 -9.57 -9.36 4.30
CA ALA A 560 -8.30 -9.55 5.00
C ALA A 560 -8.50 -10.27 6.35
N LEU A 561 -9.55 -9.93 7.10
CA LEU A 561 -9.92 -10.65 8.32
C LEU A 561 -10.29 -12.11 8.04
N VAL A 562 -11.10 -12.38 7.02
CA VAL A 562 -11.45 -13.74 6.60
C VAL A 562 -10.20 -14.57 6.27
N ARG A 563 -9.24 -13.99 5.54
CA ARG A 563 -7.97 -14.65 5.21
C ARG A 563 -7.13 -14.94 6.46
N GLU A 564 -6.98 -13.97 7.37
CA GLU A 564 -6.22 -14.17 8.61
C GLU A 564 -6.87 -15.23 9.50
N VAL A 565 -8.18 -15.20 9.69
CA VAL A 565 -8.92 -16.23 10.44
C VAL A 565 -8.72 -17.60 9.80
N ARG A 566 -8.87 -17.72 8.48
CA ARG A 566 -8.65 -18.99 7.76
C ARG A 566 -7.22 -19.51 7.92
N GLN A 567 -6.24 -18.63 7.96
CA GLN A 567 -4.84 -19.00 8.18
C GLN A 567 -4.61 -19.55 9.60
N ARG A 568 -5.19 -18.89 10.62
CA ARG A 568 -4.99 -19.24 12.04
C ARG A 568 -5.79 -20.47 12.46
N VAL A 569 -7.05 -20.56 12.04
CA VAL A 569 -8.01 -21.60 12.43
C VAL A 569 -8.64 -22.24 11.19
N PRO A 570 -7.87 -22.98 10.37
CA PRO A 570 -8.28 -23.41 9.03
C PRO A 570 -9.53 -24.30 9.02
N LYS A 571 -9.81 -25.01 10.11
CA LYS A 571 -10.96 -25.92 10.26
C LYS A 571 -12.26 -25.24 10.68
N ALA A 572 -12.22 -23.98 11.11
CA ALA A 572 -13.41 -23.29 11.61
C ALA A 572 -14.35 -22.90 10.45
N THR A 573 -15.65 -22.99 10.66
CA THR A 573 -16.64 -22.34 9.80
C THR A 573 -16.68 -20.85 10.14
N ILE A 574 -16.45 -19.98 9.16
CA ILE A 574 -16.53 -18.53 9.33
C ILE A 574 -17.93 -18.07 8.93
N VAL A 575 -18.63 -17.39 9.83
CA VAL A 575 -19.94 -16.78 9.56
C VAL A 575 -19.79 -15.28 9.53
N ILE A 576 -19.78 -14.70 8.33
CA ILE A 576 -19.74 -13.25 8.12
C ILE A 576 -21.15 -12.71 8.29
N THR A 577 -21.31 -11.71 9.16
CA THR A 577 -22.56 -10.96 9.30
C THR A 577 -22.44 -9.65 8.53
N GLY A 578 -23.44 -9.34 7.69
CA GLY A 578 -23.53 -8.05 7.01
C GLY A 578 -23.48 -6.86 7.98
N ILE A 579 -22.95 -5.74 7.51
CA ILE A 579 -22.94 -4.48 8.26
C ILE A 579 -24.40 -4.03 8.44
N THR A 580 -24.81 -3.81 9.68
CA THR A 580 -26.18 -3.40 10.00
C THR A 580 -26.47 -1.98 9.49
N PRO A 581 -27.74 -1.64 9.21
CA PRO A 581 -28.12 -0.30 8.78
C PRO A 581 -27.82 0.75 9.86
N ARG A 582 -27.79 2.03 9.45
CA ARG A 582 -27.46 3.17 10.33
C ARG A 582 -28.43 4.32 10.08
N ASN A 583 -29.04 4.80 11.16
CA ASN A 583 -29.84 6.03 11.19
C ASN A 583 -29.10 7.20 11.87
N ASP A 584 -27.99 6.93 12.58
CA ASP A 584 -27.14 7.98 13.17
C ASP A 584 -26.50 8.86 12.08
N ASN A 585 -26.28 8.29 10.89
CA ASN A 585 -26.07 9.02 9.66
C ASN A 585 -26.61 8.22 8.46
N ARG A 586 -27.60 8.75 7.74
CA ARG A 586 -28.18 8.09 6.56
C ARG A 586 -27.33 8.20 5.30
N ASP A 587 -26.44 9.18 5.20
CA ASP A 587 -25.61 9.41 4.01
C ASP A 587 -24.67 8.23 3.73
N VAL A 588 -24.39 7.41 4.75
CA VAL A 588 -23.52 6.25 4.62
C VAL A 588 -24.23 4.98 4.18
N MET A 589 -25.56 4.97 4.10
CA MET A 589 -26.33 3.78 3.71
C MET A 589 -26.00 3.24 2.31
N PRO A 590 -25.77 4.07 1.27
CA PRO A 590 -25.30 3.58 -0.02
C PRO A 590 -23.98 2.80 0.08
N ILE A 591 -23.04 3.25 0.90
CA ILE A 591 -21.75 2.60 1.14
C ILE A 591 -21.96 1.25 1.84
N ILE A 592 -22.81 1.20 2.88
CA ILE A 592 -23.14 -0.04 3.60
C ILE A 592 -23.76 -1.07 2.65
N ASN A 593 -24.71 -0.64 1.82
CA ASN A 593 -25.40 -1.51 0.88
C ASN A 593 -24.44 -2.06 -0.19
N LEU A 594 -23.55 -1.22 -0.73
CA LEU A 594 -22.49 -1.63 -1.66
C LEU A 594 -21.50 -2.60 -0.98
N ALA A 595 -21.02 -2.26 0.21
CA ALA A 595 -20.06 -3.06 0.95
C ALA A 595 -20.63 -4.44 1.29
N ASN A 596 -21.88 -4.52 1.73
CA ASN A 596 -22.55 -5.81 2.01
C ASN A 596 -22.68 -6.68 0.76
N ARG A 597 -22.94 -6.10 -0.41
CA ARG A 597 -22.95 -6.86 -1.67
C ARG A 597 -21.57 -7.44 -1.99
N GLU A 598 -20.50 -6.70 -1.76
CA GLU A 598 -19.15 -7.19 -1.98
C GLU A 598 -18.70 -8.21 -0.93
N ILE A 599 -19.01 -7.96 0.34
CA ILE A 599 -18.71 -8.85 1.47
C ILE A 599 -19.41 -10.20 1.28
N ALA A 600 -20.66 -10.22 0.81
CA ALA A 600 -21.40 -11.44 0.54
C ALA A 600 -20.67 -12.37 -0.46
N ARG A 601 -19.89 -11.81 -1.40
CA ARG A 601 -19.11 -12.58 -2.39
C ARG A 601 -17.89 -13.29 -1.79
N LEU A 602 -17.52 -12.96 -0.54
CA LEU A 602 -16.45 -13.67 0.18
C LEU A 602 -16.90 -15.06 0.67
N ALA A 603 -18.22 -15.31 0.73
CA ALA A 603 -18.77 -16.58 1.17
C ALA A 603 -18.72 -17.64 0.06
N ASP A 604 -18.29 -18.85 0.43
CA ASP A 604 -18.31 -20.04 -0.44
C ASP A 604 -19.54 -20.93 -0.18
N GLY A 605 -20.39 -20.54 0.79
CA GLY A 605 -21.59 -21.28 1.21
C GLY A 605 -21.30 -22.54 2.03
N LYS A 606 -20.03 -22.84 2.31
CA LYS A 606 -19.60 -24.04 3.03
C LYS A 606 -18.76 -23.65 4.26
N SER A 607 -17.50 -23.30 4.01
CA SER A 607 -16.51 -22.96 5.04
C SER A 607 -16.56 -21.48 5.44
N VAL A 608 -17.01 -20.62 4.54
CA VAL A 608 -17.30 -19.21 4.75
C VAL A 608 -18.76 -18.98 4.38
N ARG A 609 -19.59 -18.63 5.36
CA ARG A 609 -21.02 -18.39 5.22
C ARG A 609 -21.30 -16.91 5.42
N TYR A 610 -22.35 -16.42 4.80
CA TYR A 610 -22.81 -15.04 4.95
C TYR A 610 -24.24 -15.03 5.47
N ILE A 611 -24.50 -14.23 6.50
CA ILE A 611 -25.84 -13.91 6.97
C ILE A 611 -26.07 -12.40 6.89
N ASN A 612 -27.30 -12.02 6.57
CA ASN A 612 -27.73 -10.63 6.56
C ASN A 612 -29.07 -10.54 7.27
N ILE A 613 -29.12 -9.75 8.34
CA ILE A 613 -30.32 -9.57 9.17
C ILE A 613 -30.99 -8.22 8.93
N ASN A 614 -30.53 -7.46 7.92
CA ASN A 614 -30.95 -6.08 7.74
C ASN A 614 -32.46 -5.94 7.44
N GLU A 615 -33.07 -6.93 6.79
CA GLU A 615 -34.52 -6.95 6.52
C GLU A 615 -35.37 -7.06 7.80
N GLN A 616 -34.82 -7.60 8.89
CA GLN A 616 -35.50 -7.66 10.19
C GLN A 616 -35.23 -6.41 11.03
N LEU A 617 -34.17 -5.66 10.72
CA LEU A 617 -33.75 -4.48 11.49
C LEU A 617 -34.27 -3.17 10.92
N ALA A 618 -34.57 -3.15 9.62
CA ALA A 618 -34.95 -1.94 8.90
C ALA A 618 -36.22 -2.13 8.05
N ASP A 619 -36.86 -1.02 7.71
CA ASP A 619 -37.96 -1.00 6.75
C ASP A 619 -37.46 -1.20 5.30
N GLY A 620 -38.40 -1.21 4.34
CA GLY A 620 -38.08 -1.35 2.90
C GLY A 620 -37.21 -0.23 2.31
N GLU A 621 -36.99 0.86 3.05
CA GLU A 621 -36.12 1.98 2.67
C GLU A 621 -34.78 1.96 3.43
N SER A 622 -34.47 0.85 4.11
CA SER A 622 -33.30 0.66 4.94
C SER A 622 -33.21 1.61 6.15
N ASN A 623 -34.32 2.19 6.60
CA ASN A 623 -34.35 2.91 7.87
C ASN A 623 -34.42 1.90 9.01
N LEU A 624 -33.49 1.99 9.98
CA LEU A 624 -33.59 1.19 11.19
C LEU A 624 -34.94 1.44 11.88
N LEU A 625 -35.62 0.36 12.23
CA LEU A 625 -36.85 0.43 13.01
C LEU A 625 -36.52 1.00 14.40
N PRO A 626 -37.35 1.89 14.99
CA PRO A 626 -37.10 2.44 16.32
C PRO A 626 -36.92 1.35 17.39
N ALA A 627 -37.61 0.21 17.26
CA ALA A 627 -37.48 -0.92 18.17
C ALA A 627 -36.17 -1.71 18.00
N ALA A 628 -35.43 -1.49 16.90
CA ALA A 628 -34.22 -2.22 16.56
C ALA A 628 -32.93 -1.52 17.03
N THR A 629 -32.99 -0.23 17.39
CA THR A 629 -31.79 0.55 17.75
C THR A 629 -31.95 1.39 19.02
N ILE A 630 -30.82 1.62 19.70
CA ILE A 630 -30.71 2.47 20.89
C ILE A 630 -30.41 3.93 20.50
N ASP A 631 -29.49 4.11 19.55
CA ASP A 631 -28.92 5.43 19.20
C ASP A 631 -28.79 5.65 17.68
N GLY A 632 -29.49 4.85 16.87
CA GLY A 632 -29.37 4.88 15.42
C GLY A 632 -28.20 4.06 14.86
N LEU A 633 -27.40 3.41 15.71
CA LEU A 633 -26.28 2.55 15.31
C LEU A 633 -26.29 1.21 16.07
N HIS A 634 -26.42 1.24 17.39
CA HIS A 634 -26.33 0.07 18.25
C HIS A 634 -27.70 -0.59 18.42
N LEU A 635 -27.70 -1.92 18.49
CA LEU A 635 -28.92 -2.73 18.50
C LEU A 635 -29.55 -2.83 19.89
N THR A 636 -30.88 -2.95 19.94
CA THR A 636 -31.61 -3.36 21.15
C THR A 636 -31.54 -4.87 21.37
N ALA A 637 -31.91 -5.35 22.56
CA ALA A 637 -32.03 -6.79 22.84
C ALA A 637 -32.97 -7.52 21.86
N LYS A 638 -34.04 -6.86 21.39
CA LYS A 638 -34.96 -7.41 20.39
C LYS A 638 -34.27 -7.60 19.04
N ALA A 639 -33.47 -6.63 18.61
CA ALA A 639 -32.68 -6.73 17.38
C ALA A 639 -31.60 -7.82 17.48
N TYR A 640 -30.90 -7.94 18.62
CA TYR A 640 -29.96 -9.04 18.84
C TYR A 640 -30.63 -10.42 18.79
N GLN A 641 -31.90 -10.54 19.17
CA GLN A 641 -32.62 -11.80 19.04
C GLN A 641 -32.72 -12.26 17.58
N HIS A 642 -32.97 -11.35 16.64
CA HIS A 642 -32.95 -11.68 15.20
C HIS A 642 -31.57 -12.18 14.75
N TRP A 643 -30.49 -11.58 15.27
CA TRP A 643 -29.14 -12.06 15.01
C TRP A 643 -28.89 -13.46 15.59
N ALA A 644 -29.30 -13.70 16.84
CA ALA A 644 -29.19 -15.02 17.47
C ALA A 644 -29.97 -16.09 16.69
N ASP A 645 -31.20 -15.79 16.29
CA ASP A 645 -32.05 -16.74 15.58
C ASP A 645 -31.48 -17.09 14.19
N ALA A 646 -30.78 -16.16 13.54
CA ALA A 646 -30.05 -16.43 12.30
C ALA A 646 -28.79 -17.30 12.51
N LEU A 647 -28.11 -17.19 13.66
CA LEU A 647 -26.88 -17.93 13.98
C LEU A 647 -27.14 -19.36 14.47
N LYS A 648 -28.18 -19.57 15.29
CA LYS A 648 -28.49 -20.85 15.94
C LYS A 648 -28.58 -22.05 14.99
N PRO A 649 -29.21 -21.97 13.79
CA PRO A 649 -29.23 -23.09 12.86
C PRO A 649 -27.82 -23.51 12.43
N ILE A 650 -26.92 -22.55 12.18
CA ILE A 650 -25.53 -22.83 11.79
C ILE A 650 -24.77 -23.45 12.97
N PHE A 651 -24.97 -22.95 14.18
CA PHE A 651 -24.33 -23.53 15.38
C PHE A 651 -24.82 -24.96 15.62
N THR A 652 -26.11 -25.21 15.49
CA THR A 652 -26.69 -26.54 15.63
C THR A 652 -26.15 -27.50 14.57
N GLU A 653 -26.00 -27.05 13.32
CA GLU A 653 -25.43 -27.85 12.24
C GLU A 653 -23.96 -28.22 12.48
N VAL A 654 -23.14 -27.26 12.92
CA VAL A 654 -21.68 -27.44 13.04
C VAL A 654 -21.29 -28.07 14.38
N LEU A 655 -22.00 -27.76 15.47
CA LEU A 655 -21.65 -28.14 16.84
C LEU A 655 -22.59 -29.19 17.45
N GLY A 656 -23.80 -29.35 16.90
CA GLY A 656 -24.90 -30.05 17.55
C GLY A 656 -25.70 -29.17 18.52
N PRO A 657 -26.68 -29.74 19.23
CA PRO A 657 -27.49 -29.01 20.22
C PRO A 657 -26.61 -28.48 21.37
N PRO A 658 -27.02 -27.36 22.03
CA PRO A 658 -26.25 -26.79 23.13
C PRO A 658 -26.17 -27.75 24.31
N ALA A 659 -25.01 -27.79 24.96
CA ALA A 659 -24.80 -28.58 26.18
C ALA A 659 -25.53 -27.97 27.39
N ALA A 660 -25.79 -28.79 28.41
CA ALA A 660 -26.38 -28.32 29.66
C ALA A 660 -25.43 -27.43 30.49
N VAL A 661 -24.12 -27.56 30.27
CA VAL A 661 -23.08 -26.80 30.99
C VAL A 661 -22.31 -25.97 29.98
N ASP A 662 -22.17 -24.68 30.27
CA ASP A 662 -21.32 -23.77 29.51
C ASP A 662 -19.95 -23.64 30.17
N ARG A 663 -18.91 -23.72 29.35
CA ARG A 663 -17.50 -23.61 29.76
C ARG A 663 -16.83 -22.43 29.07
N ALA A 664 -17.60 -21.50 28.52
CA ALA A 664 -17.05 -20.29 27.93
C ALA A 664 -16.23 -19.51 28.98
N PRO A 665 -15.16 -18.82 28.57
CA PRO A 665 -14.49 -17.88 29.45
C PRO A 665 -15.46 -16.75 29.87
N PRO A 666 -15.24 -16.14 31.05
CA PRO A 666 -16.11 -15.07 31.54
C PRO A 666 -16.15 -13.87 30.57
N PRO A 667 -17.24 -13.10 30.56
CA PRO A 667 -17.33 -11.88 29.76
C PRO A 667 -16.26 -10.87 30.17
N THR A 668 -15.92 -9.98 29.23
CA THR A 668 -15.00 -8.86 29.44
C THR A 668 -15.80 -7.57 29.52
N GLY A 669 -15.39 -6.65 30.39
CA GLY A 669 -15.97 -5.31 30.53
C GLY A 669 -15.05 -4.20 30.02
N ASP A 670 -15.37 -2.96 30.34
CA ASP A 670 -14.48 -1.81 30.15
C ASP A 670 -13.33 -1.84 31.17
N PRO A 671 -12.06 -2.00 30.74
CA PRO A 671 -10.94 -2.06 31.69
C PRO A 671 -10.73 -0.72 32.40
N SER A 672 -11.12 0.41 31.80
CA SER A 672 -11.02 1.71 32.46
C SER A 672 -11.92 1.85 33.70
N ALA A 673 -13.01 1.07 33.77
CA ALA A 673 -13.91 1.06 34.93
C ALA A 673 -13.29 0.39 36.17
N LYS A 674 -12.25 -0.45 35.99
CA LYS A 674 -11.50 -1.07 37.10
C LYS A 674 -10.49 -0.11 37.76
N SER A 675 -10.19 1.01 37.09
CA SER A 675 -9.22 2.03 37.49
C SER A 675 -9.85 3.32 38.04
N ALA A 676 -11.19 3.37 38.15
CA ALA A 676 -11.87 4.44 38.86
C ALA A 676 -11.82 4.14 40.38
N PRO A 677 -11.34 5.07 41.22
CA PRO A 677 -11.18 4.87 42.66
C PRO A 677 -12.50 4.62 43.40
#